data_AF-A0A843I362-F1
#
_entry.id   AF-A0A843I362-F1
#
_cell.length_a   1.000
_cell.length_b   1.000
_cell.length_c   1.000
_cell.angle_alpha   90.00
_cell.angle_beta   90.00
_cell.angle_gamma   90.00
#
_symmetry.space_group_name_H-M   'P 1'
#
loop_
_entity.id
_entity.type
_entity.pdbx_description
1 polymer ?
#
loop_
_entity_poly.entity_id
_entity_poly.type
_entity_poly.pdbx_seq_one_letter_code
_entity_poly.pdbx_strand_id
1 'polypeptide(L)'
;GEFTHNYSMLESEDVRIISDSYFSEDWPFGGSLTGEYYNVPCYSPNDFASIIGNVTFIEDSTELPSDQTGYVFILDEKTGCENILNNISNITSVILLHSDNTKYNVSNVTKYAFPIERVNGSDENITDTIERLENGEIIFADNVCDTSQVTFTYDLASANWPPFNYTIIAQLDLDLPQERLLWMGQSYKIAEWLTKRSLALWGLNDLMDCFNVPFKCKGFIIYSDKNDDTHYMLLSSTAWSGILDPIAEFPGPYLPVFSINNTVGEFLAEQGPNSDNTISGYINQVYYEGTTSNNGIDAYDIVGHITIPKSPEDAIVVISNRHDSWFGECPLDSGAGAGIVLGIAKYFKEYDIIPKYNLTFLQDTGEELQFRGAQFYSDNHSDDNIIRFIGADQLGMEQQETYLNLFYKNDSTRKIVYAIANETQYDQRTKYNITHNPAEADDRPPREFGAKWGDGTDDHVWKRREIYDDSTPCDTIVVNKEGWTSHHQTGLNFREGDSLKNTNRSDLNITFELFWNITKYFCVNPDCEFDNVDITTYDSPNDGDTLPDTVRAEFSIDSILPSDRVMVNATLRDQNDNGAVVAWKVVNYTITTLSQSNPHNITITIPDEYAQGDYTLQLRLYNSTGRINITVDSDDDEPNEIRESDSFQLYHPFGNPTPGDLYSNTEDVIRGSYFTANEYGTARNITAYVHCGNVSGPPSIHSVCMIYRKSDNKLIGRTEDTNPVTGASPDWVVYNFTEPYPVLEEDTEYVLVCWSEAPCYLYYDHMVCMSRGRHNHTVYGSPPDPIVWDVPDNNNLYSIYCGYRNDTNPPWITNVTEDPHIVGFGGNVTITADVIDNESGVKK
;
A
#
# COMPACT_ATOMS: atom_id res chain seq x y z
N GLY A 1 45.48 28.88 14.45
CA GLY A 1 45.44 29.92 15.48
C GLY A 1 44.07 29.84 16.08
N GLU A 2 43.97 29.40 17.33
CA GLU A 2 42.70 29.30 18.05
C GLU A 2 42.16 30.71 18.28
N PHE A 3 41.16 31.11 17.47
CA PHE A 3 40.24 32.16 17.89
C PHE A 3 39.14 31.46 18.70
N THR A 4 39.38 31.28 19.99
CA THR A 4 38.29 31.14 20.96
C THR A 4 37.52 32.44 20.93
N HIS A 5 36.46 32.51 20.13
CA HIS A 5 35.36 33.40 20.47
C HIS A 5 34.78 32.83 21.77
N ASN A 6 35.26 33.35 22.90
CA ASN A 6 34.50 33.33 24.13
C ASN A 6 33.21 34.08 23.79
N TYR A 7 32.15 33.36 23.43
CA TYR A 7 30.83 33.91 23.60
C TYR A 7 30.76 34.31 25.07
N SER A 8 30.67 35.61 25.31
CA SER A 8 30.42 36.16 26.63
C SER A 8 29.28 35.36 27.23
N MET A 9 29.44 34.93 28.47
CA MET A 9 28.33 34.43 29.27
C MET A 9 27.08 35.26 28.95
N LEU A 10 25.94 34.61 28.72
CA LEU A 10 24.66 35.23 29.06
C LEU A 10 24.62 35.38 30.59
N GLU A 11 25.53 36.18 31.16
CA GLU A 11 25.29 36.86 32.42
C GLU A 11 24.34 38.00 32.08
N SER A 12 23.10 37.64 31.76
CA SER A 12 22.03 38.61 31.77
C SER A 12 21.55 38.70 33.21
N GLU A 13 22.21 39.55 33.99
CA GLU A 13 21.55 40.14 35.16
C GLU A 13 20.27 40.81 34.61
N ASP A 14 19.10 40.43 35.14
CA ASP A 14 17.78 40.96 34.78
C ASP A 14 17.15 40.44 33.46
N VAL A 15 16.94 39.13 33.33
CA VAL A 15 16.00 38.56 32.35
C VAL A 15 14.68 38.21 33.03
N ARG A 16 13.60 38.91 32.66
CA ARG A 16 12.25 38.59 33.15
C ARG A 16 11.61 37.47 32.34
N ILE A 17 10.90 36.60 33.04
CA ILE A 17 10.13 35.50 32.48
C ILE A 17 8.74 36.01 32.11
N ILE A 18 8.27 35.65 30.92
CA ILE A 18 6.90 35.90 30.50
C ILE A 18 6.29 34.55 30.08
N SER A 19 5.18 34.15 30.72
CA SER A 19 4.54 32.82 30.57
C SER A 19 3.34 32.86 29.64
N ASP A 20 3.24 31.91 28.70
CA ASP A 20 2.12 31.73 27.74
C ASP A 20 0.74 31.46 28.40
N SER A 21 0.69 31.00 29.66
CA SER A 21 -0.58 30.90 30.41
C SER A 21 -1.23 32.27 30.73
N TYR A 22 -0.50 33.37 30.49
CA TYR A 22 -1.05 34.74 30.45
C TYR A 22 -1.45 35.20 29.03
N PHE A 23 -1.21 34.39 28.00
CA PHE A 23 -1.40 34.73 26.59
C PHE A 23 -2.58 34.00 25.94
N SER A 24 -3.07 32.90 26.52
CA SER A 24 -4.17 32.11 25.94
C SER A 24 -5.54 32.80 25.97
N GLU A 25 -5.70 33.87 26.76
CA GLU A 25 -6.92 34.71 26.72
C GLU A 25 -6.64 36.20 26.40
N ASP A 26 -5.43 36.74 26.62
CA ASP A 26 -5.21 38.20 26.63
C ASP A 26 -3.81 38.71 26.18
N TRP A 27 -3.06 37.99 25.33
CA TRP A 27 -1.88 38.60 24.68
C TRP A 27 -2.10 38.99 23.23
N PRO A 28 -1.86 40.27 22.87
CA PRO A 28 -2.56 40.87 21.76
C PRO A 28 -1.62 41.32 20.65
N PHE A 29 -1.87 40.80 19.46
CA PHE A 29 -2.16 41.69 18.36
C PHE A 29 -3.67 41.47 18.11
N GLY A 30 -4.60 42.28 18.61
CA GLY A 30 -4.53 43.59 19.27
C GLY A 30 -5.30 43.64 20.62
N GLY A 31 -4.84 44.53 21.52
CA GLY A 31 -5.16 44.84 22.94
C GLY A 31 -5.62 43.77 23.98
N SER A 32 -5.20 43.76 25.25
CA SER A 32 -4.27 44.61 26.02
C SER A 32 -3.33 43.73 26.89
N LEU A 33 -2.12 43.47 26.41
CA LEU A 33 -0.91 44.14 26.91
C LEU A 33 -0.40 45.32 26.07
N THR A 34 -0.96 45.60 24.89
CA THR A 34 -0.51 46.72 24.03
C THR A 34 -1.67 47.35 23.27
N GLY A 35 -2.08 48.56 23.66
CA GLY A 35 -2.98 49.44 22.88
C GLY A 35 -4.47 49.07 22.83
N GLU A 36 -5.27 50.00 22.31
CA GLU A 36 -6.63 49.75 21.83
C GLU A 36 -6.55 48.99 20.49
N TYR A 37 -7.59 48.22 20.15
CA TYR A 37 -7.66 47.48 18.88
C TYR A 37 -9.09 47.27 18.43
N TYR A 38 -9.25 47.01 17.13
CA TYR A 38 -10.51 46.54 16.57
C TYR A 38 -10.30 45.36 15.62
N ASN A 39 -11.17 44.35 15.72
CA ASN A 39 -11.23 43.24 14.77
C ASN A 39 -12.33 43.51 13.75
N VAL A 40 -12.00 43.33 12.46
CA VAL A 40 -12.92 43.50 11.35
C VAL A 40 -13.01 42.18 10.58
N PRO A 41 -14.18 41.53 10.50
CA PRO A 41 -14.35 40.31 9.71
C PRO A 41 -13.91 40.51 8.26
N CYS A 42 -13.15 39.56 7.73
CA CYS A 42 -12.65 39.59 6.37
C CYS A 42 -12.82 38.24 5.66
N TYR A 43 -12.54 38.24 4.36
CA TYR A 43 -12.27 37.01 3.63
C TYR A 43 -11.15 37.25 2.61
N SER A 44 -10.32 36.24 2.42
CA SER A 44 -9.18 36.26 1.48
C SER A 44 -9.65 35.79 0.09
N PRO A 45 -9.80 36.68 -0.90
CA PRO A 45 -10.20 36.25 -2.24
C PRO A 45 -9.04 35.71 -3.11
N ASN A 46 -7.83 35.58 -2.59
CA ASN A 46 -6.70 34.89 -3.23
C ASN A 46 -5.96 33.95 -2.26
N ASP A 47 -5.08 33.09 -2.78
CA ASP A 47 -4.42 32.02 -2.00
C ASP A 47 -3.37 32.53 -1.00
N PHE A 48 -3.19 33.84 -0.89
CA PHE A 48 -2.24 34.47 0.02
C PHE A 48 -2.95 34.88 1.31
N ALA A 49 -2.70 34.13 2.38
CA ALA A 49 -3.55 34.16 3.57
C ALA A 49 -3.18 35.19 4.65
N SER A 50 -2.11 35.98 4.48
CA SER A 50 -1.60 36.81 5.58
C SER A 50 -1.30 38.24 5.15
N ILE A 51 -2.04 39.20 5.71
CA ILE A 51 -1.73 40.63 5.64
C ILE A 51 -0.96 41.07 6.88
N ILE A 52 -0.02 41.99 6.71
CA ILE A 52 0.81 42.48 7.81
C ILE A 52 1.49 43.82 7.47
N GLY A 53 1.31 44.85 8.29
CA GLY A 53 2.02 46.12 8.10
C GLY A 53 1.29 47.39 8.55
N ASN A 54 1.95 48.52 8.30
CA ASN A 54 1.41 49.85 8.56
C ASN A 54 0.28 50.17 7.59
N VAL A 55 -0.87 50.53 8.16
CA VAL A 55 -2.05 50.83 7.37
C VAL A 55 -1.93 52.21 6.74
N THR A 56 -2.19 52.28 5.46
CA THR A 56 -2.30 53.55 4.74
C THR A 56 -3.55 53.53 3.87
N PHE A 57 -4.39 54.54 4.02
CA PHE A 57 -5.55 54.71 3.17
C PHE A 57 -5.13 55.34 1.83
N ILE A 58 -5.47 54.69 0.72
CA ILE A 58 -5.09 55.14 -0.64
C ILE A 58 -6.34 55.64 -1.37
N GLU A 59 -6.41 56.94 -1.64
CA GLU A 59 -7.39 57.51 -2.55
C GLU A 59 -7.02 57.24 -4.01
N ASP A 60 -8.00 57.22 -4.92
CA ASP A 60 -7.86 56.91 -6.37
C ASP A 60 -6.77 57.71 -7.12
N SER A 61 -6.34 58.84 -6.56
CA SER A 61 -5.36 59.75 -7.18
C SER A 61 -4.01 59.81 -6.46
N THR A 62 -3.83 59.01 -5.40
CA THR A 62 -2.61 58.99 -4.60
C THR A 62 -1.50 58.27 -5.35
N GLU A 63 -0.36 58.92 -5.50
CA GLU A 63 0.85 58.27 -6.00
C GLU A 63 1.35 57.29 -4.94
N LEU A 64 1.46 56.00 -5.27
CA LEU A 64 1.96 54.99 -4.35
C LEU A 64 3.41 55.33 -3.95
N PRO A 65 3.81 55.08 -2.68
CA PRO A 65 5.19 55.28 -2.28
C PRO A 65 6.12 54.39 -3.12
N SER A 66 7.32 54.90 -3.41
CA SER A 66 8.32 54.17 -4.20
C SER A 66 8.87 52.93 -3.48
N ASP A 67 8.78 52.92 -2.15
CA ASP A 67 9.02 51.75 -1.30
C ASP A 67 7.70 51.39 -0.61
N GLN A 68 7.18 50.21 -0.94
CA GLN A 68 5.88 49.73 -0.45
C GLN A 68 6.06 48.64 0.62
N THR A 69 7.31 48.38 1.04
CA THR A 69 7.67 47.34 2.00
C THR A 69 7.08 47.64 3.38
N GLY A 70 6.28 46.71 3.91
CA GLY A 70 5.69 46.84 5.25
C GLY A 70 4.43 47.71 5.33
N TYR A 71 3.82 48.04 4.18
CA TYR A 71 2.52 48.71 4.13
C TYR A 71 1.36 47.74 3.92
N VAL A 72 0.21 48.10 4.48
CA VAL A 72 -1.11 47.53 4.19
C VAL A 72 -1.97 48.65 3.61
N PHE A 73 -2.31 48.57 2.33
CA PHE A 73 -3.13 49.60 1.69
C PHE A 73 -4.61 49.31 1.87
N ILE A 74 -5.35 50.24 2.48
CA ILE A 74 -6.82 50.23 2.43
C ILE A 74 -7.26 50.96 1.15
N LEU A 75 -8.10 50.29 0.36
CA LEU A 75 -8.58 50.79 -0.92
C LEU A 75 -10.08 50.52 -1.08
N ASP A 76 -10.83 51.53 -1.53
CA ASP A 76 -12.23 51.35 -1.92
C ASP A 76 -12.35 50.39 -3.10
N GLU A 77 -13.24 49.40 -2.98
CA GLU A 77 -13.53 48.49 -4.07
C GLU A 77 -14.47 49.11 -5.12
N LYS A 78 -13.93 49.94 -6.00
CA LYS A 78 -14.68 50.67 -7.04
C LYS A 78 -13.93 50.74 -8.37
N THR A 79 -14.63 51.19 -9.42
CA THR A 79 -14.07 51.29 -10.77
C THR A 79 -12.79 52.12 -10.81
N GLY A 80 -11.69 51.50 -11.25
CA GLY A 80 -10.38 52.15 -11.36
C GLY A 80 -9.36 51.66 -10.33
N CYS A 81 -9.79 50.95 -9.28
CA CYS A 81 -8.90 50.42 -8.26
C CYS A 81 -7.87 49.41 -8.83
N GLU A 82 -8.15 48.71 -9.93
CA GLU A 82 -7.20 47.82 -10.60
C GLU A 82 -5.96 48.55 -11.10
N ASN A 83 -6.05 49.84 -11.45
CA ASN A 83 -4.87 50.60 -11.83
C ASN A 83 -3.92 50.76 -10.66
N ILE A 84 -4.44 50.90 -9.44
CA ILE A 84 -3.64 50.93 -8.21
C ILE A 84 -3.10 49.53 -7.93
N LEU A 85 -3.95 48.50 -7.95
CA LEU A 85 -3.52 47.11 -7.71
C LEU A 85 -2.43 46.62 -8.69
N ASN A 86 -2.50 47.01 -9.97
CA ASN A 86 -1.48 46.67 -10.96
C ASN A 86 -0.13 47.38 -10.73
N ASN A 87 -0.09 48.43 -9.91
CA ASN A 87 1.12 49.18 -9.56
C ASN A 87 1.66 48.82 -8.15
N ILE A 88 1.01 47.90 -7.44
CA ILE A 88 1.49 47.37 -6.17
C ILE A 88 2.51 46.25 -6.45
N SER A 89 3.62 46.28 -5.73
CA SER A 89 4.69 45.28 -5.78
C SER A 89 4.45 44.12 -4.81
N ASN A 90 5.15 43.00 -4.96
CA ASN A 90 4.92 41.75 -4.20
C ASN A 90 5.19 41.83 -2.68
N ILE A 91 5.61 42.97 -2.13
CA ILE A 91 6.07 43.11 -0.73
C ILE A 91 5.04 43.89 0.13
N THR A 92 3.77 43.91 -0.30
CA THR A 92 2.72 44.77 0.27
C THR A 92 1.39 44.04 0.32
N SER A 93 0.57 44.30 1.33
CA SER A 93 -0.76 43.72 1.48
C SER A 93 -1.87 44.74 1.16
N VAL A 94 -3.06 44.27 0.77
CA VAL A 94 -4.19 45.16 0.45
C VAL A 94 -5.45 44.74 1.20
N ILE A 95 -6.17 45.71 1.74
CA ILE A 95 -7.51 45.57 2.29
C ILE A 95 -8.48 46.28 1.36
N LEU A 96 -9.39 45.53 0.73
CA LEU A 96 -10.45 46.06 -0.13
C LEU A 96 -11.71 46.35 0.69
N LEU A 97 -12.12 47.63 0.73
CA LEU A 97 -13.38 48.03 1.32
C LEU A 97 -14.53 47.72 0.36
N HIS A 98 -15.26 46.66 0.64
CA HIS A 98 -16.45 46.28 -0.11
C HIS A 98 -17.68 46.92 0.51
N SER A 99 -18.53 47.57 -0.29
CA SER A 99 -19.85 48.01 0.19
C SER A 99 -20.94 47.06 -0.31
N ASP A 100 -21.91 46.72 0.54
CA ASP A 100 -23.06 45.88 0.15
C ASP A 100 -23.89 46.50 -1.01
N ASN A 101 -23.68 47.79 -1.30
CA ASN A 101 -24.35 48.55 -2.36
C ASN A 101 -23.54 48.67 -3.67
N THR A 102 -22.28 48.23 -3.71
CA THR A 102 -21.44 48.27 -4.91
C THR A 102 -21.65 47.03 -5.78
N LYS A 103 -22.07 47.23 -7.04
CA LYS A 103 -22.12 46.16 -8.06
C LYS A 103 -20.75 45.81 -8.66
N TYR A 104 -19.71 46.52 -8.23
CA TYR A 104 -18.36 46.34 -8.70
C TYR A 104 -17.70 45.23 -7.90
N ASN A 105 -17.21 44.20 -8.59
CA ASN A 105 -16.44 43.12 -7.98
C ASN A 105 -15.18 42.96 -8.82
N VAL A 106 -14.02 43.13 -8.21
CA VAL A 106 -12.72 42.91 -8.86
C VAL A 106 -12.63 41.42 -9.21
N SER A 107 -13.02 41.07 -10.43
CA SER A 107 -13.27 39.68 -10.83
C SER A 107 -12.03 38.79 -10.93
N ASN A 108 -10.83 39.38 -10.86
CA ASN A 108 -9.55 38.68 -11.03
C ASN A 108 -8.54 39.01 -9.91
N VAL A 109 -8.97 39.08 -8.65
CA VAL A 109 -8.07 39.30 -7.51
C VAL A 109 -7.04 38.17 -7.31
N THR A 110 -7.33 36.95 -7.78
CA THR A 110 -6.39 35.81 -7.75
C THR A 110 -5.15 35.97 -8.62
N LYS A 111 -5.12 36.93 -9.56
CA LYS A 111 -3.95 37.17 -10.43
C LYS A 111 -2.81 37.93 -9.73
N TYR A 112 -3.09 38.56 -8.59
CA TYR A 112 -2.11 39.38 -7.88
C TYR A 112 -1.25 38.51 -6.95
N ALA A 113 0.06 38.70 -7.02
CA ALA A 113 1.05 37.92 -6.25
C ALA A 113 1.29 38.50 -4.84
N PHE A 114 0.25 39.05 -4.22
CA PHE A 114 0.29 39.62 -2.88
C PHE A 114 -1.02 39.39 -2.12
N PRO A 115 -0.99 39.37 -0.77
CA PRO A 115 -2.17 39.16 0.06
C PRO A 115 -3.23 40.24 -0.14
N ILE A 116 -4.48 39.82 -0.39
CA ILE A 116 -5.64 40.70 -0.46
C ILE A 116 -6.67 40.18 0.54
N GLU A 117 -7.15 41.06 1.41
CA GLU A 117 -8.30 40.81 2.29
C GLU A 117 -9.44 41.71 1.89
N ARG A 118 -10.68 41.19 1.94
CA ARG A 118 -11.87 42.01 1.68
C ARG A 118 -12.67 42.15 2.96
N VAL A 119 -12.95 43.40 3.34
CA VAL A 119 -13.70 43.77 4.54
C VAL A 119 -14.97 44.54 4.16
N ASN A 120 -15.99 44.51 5.02
CA ASN A 120 -17.19 45.33 4.81
C ASN A 120 -16.87 46.79 5.16
N GLY A 121 -16.88 47.68 4.16
CA GLY A 121 -16.60 49.11 4.34
C GLY A 121 -17.61 49.86 5.23
N SER A 122 -18.73 49.23 5.59
CA SER A 122 -19.72 49.77 6.54
C SER A 122 -19.58 49.25 7.96
N ASP A 123 -18.58 48.40 8.22
CA ASP A 123 -18.25 47.95 9.57
C ASP A 123 -17.87 49.17 10.45
N GLU A 124 -18.36 49.21 11.69
CA GLU A 124 -18.11 50.34 12.60
C GLU A 124 -16.62 50.44 12.94
N ASN A 125 -15.95 49.30 13.12
CA ASN A 125 -14.53 49.23 13.43
C ASN A 125 -13.66 49.67 12.24
N ILE A 126 -14.03 49.35 11.00
CA ILE A 126 -13.29 49.85 9.83
C ILE A 126 -13.51 51.36 9.64
N THR A 127 -14.71 51.86 9.94
CA THR A 127 -15.03 53.28 9.88
C THR A 127 -14.17 54.07 10.88
N ASP A 128 -14.10 53.59 12.12
CA ASP A 128 -13.27 54.17 13.18
C ASP A 128 -11.78 54.10 12.84
N THR A 129 -11.34 52.99 12.22
CA THR A 129 -9.96 52.84 11.72
C THR A 129 -9.61 53.92 10.69
N ILE A 130 -10.50 54.17 9.72
CA ILE A 130 -10.29 55.18 8.68
C ILE A 130 -10.29 56.58 9.29
N GLU A 131 -11.20 56.89 10.21
CA GLU A 131 -11.23 58.19 10.90
C GLU A 131 -9.92 58.45 11.68
N ARG A 132 -9.39 57.42 12.36
CA ARG A 132 -8.11 57.52 13.07
C ARG A 132 -6.93 57.69 12.10
N LEU A 133 -6.91 56.98 10.97
CA LEU A 133 -5.91 57.19 9.91
C LEU A 133 -5.94 58.62 9.37
N GLU A 134 -7.13 59.16 9.10
CA GLU A 134 -7.32 60.54 8.63
C GLU A 134 -6.87 61.59 9.66
N ASN A 135 -7.00 61.27 10.96
CA ASN A 135 -6.48 62.09 12.06
C ASN A 135 -4.96 61.96 12.27
N GLY A 136 -4.29 61.13 11.46
CA GLY A 136 -2.84 60.96 11.47
C GLY A 136 -2.32 59.95 12.50
N GLU A 137 -3.19 59.07 13.02
CA GLU A 137 -2.74 57.96 13.87
C GLU A 137 -1.97 56.91 13.04
N ILE A 138 -0.90 56.37 13.64
CA ILE A 138 -0.17 55.24 13.08
C ILE A 138 -0.92 53.97 13.48
N ILE A 139 -1.41 53.25 12.47
CA ILE A 139 -2.23 52.04 12.66
C ILE A 139 -1.51 50.87 12.02
N PHE A 140 -1.53 49.74 12.70
CA PHE A 140 -0.99 48.48 12.22
C PHE A 140 -2.12 47.49 11.97
N ALA A 141 -2.05 46.72 10.88
CA ALA A 141 -3.02 45.67 10.59
C ALA A 141 -2.33 44.31 10.38
N ASP A 142 -2.98 43.25 10.88
CA ASP A 142 -2.65 41.88 10.55
C ASP A 142 -3.89 40.96 10.60
N ASN A 143 -3.79 39.77 9.99
CA ASN A 143 -4.76 38.67 10.17
C ASN A 143 -4.04 37.35 10.49
N VAL A 144 -2.87 37.44 11.14
CA VAL A 144 -1.99 36.30 11.38
C VAL A 144 -2.61 35.32 12.38
N CYS A 145 -3.31 35.85 13.37
CA CYS A 145 -3.95 35.05 14.42
C CYS A 145 -5.29 34.43 14.00
N ASP A 146 -6.01 35.09 13.10
CA ASP A 146 -7.29 34.63 12.57
C ASP A 146 -7.45 35.13 11.13
N THR A 147 -7.29 34.24 10.16
CA THR A 147 -7.41 34.59 8.74
C THR A 147 -8.83 35.01 8.34
N SER A 148 -9.83 34.87 9.23
CA SER A 148 -11.19 35.35 9.02
C SER A 148 -11.43 36.78 9.52
N GLN A 149 -10.41 37.43 10.11
CA GLN A 149 -10.52 38.78 10.66
C GLN A 149 -9.23 39.58 10.42
N VAL A 150 -9.36 40.86 10.08
CA VAL A 150 -8.25 41.82 10.15
C VAL A 150 -8.29 42.54 11.48
N THR A 151 -7.20 42.48 12.23
CA THR A 151 -7.02 43.18 13.49
C THR A 151 -6.26 44.47 13.28
N PHE A 152 -6.86 45.60 13.64
CA PHE A 152 -6.24 46.93 13.62
C PHE A 152 -5.79 47.30 15.03
N THR A 153 -4.50 47.58 15.22
CA THR A 153 -3.91 47.95 16.52
C THR A 153 -3.50 49.42 16.52
N TYR A 154 -3.89 50.15 17.58
CA TYR A 154 -3.64 51.57 17.76
C TYR A 154 -2.60 51.84 18.85
N ASP A 155 -1.98 53.03 18.81
CA ASP A 155 -1.09 53.56 19.87
C ASP A 155 0.05 52.61 20.30
N LEU A 156 0.66 51.92 19.33
CA LEU A 156 1.81 51.03 19.58
C LEU A 156 2.99 51.74 20.27
N ALA A 157 3.09 53.06 20.11
CA ALA A 157 4.14 53.88 20.72
C ALA A 157 3.98 54.04 22.25
N SER A 158 2.77 53.87 22.81
CA SER A 158 2.52 53.98 24.26
C SER A 158 2.59 52.65 25.00
N ALA A 159 2.70 51.53 24.27
CA ALA A 159 2.89 50.21 24.85
C ALA A 159 4.16 50.20 25.73
N ASN A 160 3.97 50.14 27.05
CA ASN A 160 5.04 50.02 28.04
C ASN A 160 5.67 48.62 27.95
N TRP A 161 6.49 48.41 26.93
CA TRP A 161 7.31 47.20 26.83
C TRP A 161 8.19 47.09 28.08
N PRO A 162 8.43 45.88 28.61
CA PRO A 162 9.36 45.69 29.71
C PRO A 162 10.68 46.44 29.41
N PRO A 163 11.17 47.28 30.32
CA PRO A 163 12.40 48.03 30.09
C PRO A 163 13.64 47.11 30.10
N PHE A 164 13.48 45.83 30.43
CA PHE A 164 14.53 44.84 30.62
C PHE A 164 14.63 43.86 29.46
N ASN A 165 15.74 43.14 29.43
CA ASN A 165 15.88 41.92 28.64
C ASN A 165 14.85 40.88 29.14
N TYR A 166 14.32 40.05 28.25
CA TYR A 166 13.30 39.06 28.64
C TYR A 166 13.47 37.75 27.87
N THR A 167 12.95 36.66 28.45
CA THR A 167 12.89 35.33 27.86
C THR A 167 11.44 34.88 27.87
N ILE A 168 10.96 34.42 26.72
CA ILE A 168 9.58 33.93 26.58
C ILE A 168 9.55 32.45 26.97
N ILE A 169 8.56 32.08 27.78
CA ILE A 169 8.29 30.69 28.16
C ILE A 169 6.94 30.28 27.56
N ALA A 170 6.96 29.28 26.70
CA ALA A 170 5.77 28.78 26.02
C ALA A 170 5.56 27.28 26.28
N GLN A 171 4.31 26.92 26.59
CA GLN A 171 3.87 25.53 26.55
C GLN A 171 3.64 25.17 25.10
N LEU A 172 4.23 24.08 24.63
CA LEU A 172 3.93 23.59 23.29
C LEU A 172 2.80 22.56 23.42
N ASP A 173 1.56 23.00 23.24
CA ASP A 173 0.39 22.11 23.16
C ASP A 173 0.37 21.46 21.76
N LEU A 174 0.66 20.16 21.72
CA LEU A 174 0.71 19.38 20.48
C LEU A 174 -0.57 18.58 20.22
N ASP A 175 -1.70 18.87 20.89
CA ASP A 175 -3.00 18.24 20.59
C ASP A 175 -3.53 18.55 19.16
N LEU A 176 -2.77 19.27 18.33
CA LEU A 176 -3.05 19.38 16.91
C LEU A 176 -2.86 18.02 16.22
N PRO A 177 -3.76 17.61 15.29
CA PRO A 177 -3.62 16.36 14.56
C PRO A 177 -2.21 16.21 13.99
N GLN A 178 -1.54 15.11 14.35
CA GLN A 178 -0.15 14.78 14.03
C GLN A 178 0.24 15.03 12.57
N GLU A 179 -0.74 14.88 11.66
CA GLU A 179 -0.61 15.15 10.23
C GLU A 179 -0.21 16.61 9.88
N ARG A 180 -0.46 17.60 10.73
CA ARG A 180 0.02 18.99 10.53
C ARG A 180 1.37 19.27 11.22
N LEU A 181 1.90 18.33 12.00
CA LEU A 181 3.14 18.50 12.76
C LEU A 181 4.35 17.87 12.06
N LEU A 182 4.13 16.74 11.36
CA LEU A 182 5.17 16.01 10.64
C LEU A 182 5.83 16.83 9.52
N TRP A 183 5.07 17.65 8.79
CA TRP A 183 5.58 18.29 7.55
C TRP A 183 6.33 19.60 7.73
N MET A 184 6.21 20.22 8.90
CA MET A 184 6.81 21.52 9.15
C MET A 184 7.92 21.40 10.20
N GLY A 185 7.97 20.34 10.99
CA GLY A 185 8.86 20.27 12.14
C GLY A 185 8.35 21.20 13.25
N GLN A 186 8.49 20.74 14.49
CA GLN A 186 8.14 21.53 15.68
C GLN A 186 8.84 22.90 15.64
N SER A 187 10.05 22.94 15.08
CA SER A 187 10.84 24.14 14.83
C SER A 187 10.21 25.10 13.81
N TYR A 188 9.46 24.66 12.79
CA TYR A 188 8.75 25.58 11.90
C TYR A 188 7.49 26.09 12.54
N LYS A 189 6.70 25.33 13.31
CA LYS A 189 5.56 25.97 14.01
C LYS A 189 6.02 26.93 15.07
N ILE A 190 7.10 26.62 15.80
CA ILE A 190 7.76 27.57 16.68
C ILE A 190 8.30 28.73 15.84
N ALA A 191 9.00 28.48 14.74
CA ALA A 191 9.54 29.53 13.87
C ALA A 191 8.46 30.23 13.04
N GLU A 192 7.25 29.73 12.87
CA GLU A 192 6.13 30.30 12.11
C GLU A 192 5.29 31.08 13.10
N TRP A 193 5.06 30.55 14.29
CA TRP A 193 4.56 31.29 15.44
C TRP A 193 5.50 32.46 15.75
N LEU A 194 6.81 32.24 15.77
CA LEU A 194 7.83 33.27 15.98
C LEU A 194 7.99 34.16 14.76
N THR A 195 8.04 33.67 13.52
CA THR A 195 8.26 34.45 12.29
C THR A 195 7.00 35.16 11.89
N LYS A 196 5.81 34.55 11.85
CA LYS A 196 4.57 35.29 11.60
C LYS A 196 4.30 36.35 12.69
N ARG A 197 4.60 36.10 13.97
CA ARG A 197 4.44 37.11 15.04
C ARG A 197 5.62 38.09 15.17
N SER A 198 6.82 37.74 14.74
CA SER A 198 7.97 38.67 14.67
C SER A 198 7.97 39.48 13.37
N LEU A 199 7.41 38.96 12.28
CA LEU A 199 7.08 39.72 11.07
C LEU A 199 6.06 40.80 11.40
N ALA A 200 5.12 40.54 12.32
CA ALA A 200 4.21 41.57 12.84
C ALA A 200 4.97 42.71 13.53
N LEU A 201 6.10 42.37 14.16
CA LEU A 201 7.00 43.33 14.80
C LEU A 201 7.96 44.02 13.80
N TRP A 202 8.24 43.41 12.64
CA TRP A 202 9.23 43.91 11.66
C TRP A 202 8.63 44.81 10.56
N GLY A 203 7.32 44.73 10.28
CA GLY A 203 6.64 45.63 9.32
C GLY A 203 6.62 47.11 9.73
N LEU A 204 7.13 47.45 10.92
CA LEU A 204 7.16 48.79 11.52
C LEU A 204 8.44 49.56 11.15
N ASN A 205 8.70 49.79 9.86
CA ASN A 205 9.93 50.45 9.39
C ASN A 205 10.19 51.87 9.94
N ASP A 206 9.18 52.58 10.49
CA ASP A 206 9.33 53.95 11.00
C ASP A 206 9.34 54.08 12.55
N LEU A 207 9.18 52.99 13.31
CA LEU A 207 9.22 53.00 14.79
C LEU A 207 10.52 52.34 15.30
N MET A 208 11.62 53.07 15.19
CA MET A 208 12.98 52.66 15.64
C MET A 208 13.07 52.20 17.11
N ASP A 209 12.05 52.44 17.95
CA ASP A 209 12.02 51.95 19.33
C ASP A 209 11.33 50.57 19.48
N CYS A 210 10.40 50.21 18.61
CA CYS A 210 9.78 48.86 18.56
C CYS A 210 10.74 47.83 17.99
N PHE A 211 11.68 48.26 17.15
CA PHE A 211 12.82 47.44 16.71
C PHE A 211 13.63 46.90 17.89
N ASN A 212 13.60 47.50 19.09
CA ASN A 212 14.33 46.91 20.22
C ASN A 212 13.64 45.70 20.85
N VAL A 213 12.38 45.40 20.53
CA VAL A 213 11.62 44.32 21.20
C VAL A 213 12.19 42.93 20.87
N PRO A 214 12.34 42.53 19.59
CA PRO A 214 13.07 41.30 19.25
C PRO A 214 14.52 41.28 19.75
N PHE A 215 15.17 42.44 19.85
CA PHE A 215 16.56 42.57 20.34
C PHE A 215 16.68 42.57 21.88
N LYS A 216 15.57 42.81 22.60
CA LYS A 216 15.43 42.68 24.05
C LYS A 216 15.07 41.25 24.45
N CYS A 217 14.41 40.49 23.57
CA CYS A 217 14.30 39.04 23.73
C CYS A 217 15.71 38.44 23.72
N LYS A 218 16.05 37.68 24.76
CA LYS A 218 17.36 37.02 24.89
C LYS A 218 17.32 35.52 24.66
N GLY A 219 16.13 34.96 24.44
CA GLY A 219 15.95 33.54 24.18
C GLY A 219 14.52 33.09 24.40
N PHE A 220 14.29 31.81 24.10
CA PHE A 220 13.04 31.11 24.32
C PHE A 220 13.28 29.92 25.23
N ILE A 221 12.30 29.65 26.09
CA ILE A 221 12.18 28.39 26.80
C ILE A 221 10.86 27.78 26.38
N ILE A 222 10.92 26.55 25.90
CA ILE A 222 9.75 25.82 25.43
C ILE A 222 9.62 24.62 26.33
N TYR A 223 8.42 24.38 26.85
CA TYR A 223 8.20 23.23 27.70
C TYR A 223 7.18 22.28 27.13
N SER A 224 7.42 21.00 27.39
CA SER A 224 6.52 19.90 27.01
C SER A 224 5.13 20.13 27.62
N ASP A 225 4.07 19.92 26.86
CA ASP A 225 2.71 19.76 27.37
C ASP A 225 2.50 18.40 28.07
N LYS A 226 3.39 17.44 27.81
CA LYS A 226 3.29 16.13 28.42
C LYS A 226 3.64 16.16 29.88
N ASN A 227 2.77 15.58 30.69
CA ASN A 227 2.97 15.40 32.12
C ASN A 227 3.95 14.24 32.43
N ASP A 228 5.15 14.29 31.86
CA ASP A 228 6.27 13.39 32.13
C ASP A 228 7.60 14.17 32.22
N ASP A 229 8.70 13.45 32.42
CA ASP A 229 10.04 14.04 32.57
C ASP A 229 10.71 14.38 31.22
N THR A 230 9.99 14.29 30.09
CA THR A 230 10.53 14.55 28.76
C THR A 230 10.44 16.02 28.35
N HIS A 231 11.29 16.41 27.42
CA HIS A 231 11.30 17.69 26.74
C HIS A 231 11.50 17.48 25.24
N TYR A 232 11.12 18.48 24.45
CA TYR A 232 11.24 18.42 23.00
C TYR A 232 12.70 18.55 22.55
N MET A 233 13.08 17.78 21.54
CA MET A 233 14.33 17.96 20.81
C MET A 233 14.09 19.05 19.75
N LEU A 234 14.72 20.22 19.89
CA LEU A 234 14.44 21.40 19.06
C LEU A 234 15.70 21.97 18.42
N LEU A 235 15.57 22.45 17.18
CA LEU A 235 16.62 23.12 16.41
C LEU A 235 16.36 24.63 16.48
N SER A 236 17.41 25.40 16.76
CA SER A 236 17.36 26.86 16.73
C SER A 236 17.70 27.45 15.36
N SER A 237 18.20 26.63 14.41
CA SER A 237 18.54 27.10 13.05
C SER A 237 17.38 26.89 12.09
N THR A 238 17.08 27.90 11.27
CA THR A 238 16.33 27.75 10.03
C THR A 238 17.10 26.78 9.14
N ALA A 239 16.58 25.57 9.00
CA ALA A 239 17.22 24.54 8.21
C ALA A 239 17.05 24.82 6.69
N TRP A 240 17.72 24.04 5.83
CA TRP A 240 17.84 24.22 4.37
C TRP A 240 16.53 24.49 3.59
N SER A 241 15.37 24.11 4.11
CA SER A 241 14.03 24.39 3.55
C SER A 241 13.73 25.89 3.53
N GLY A 242 14.38 26.69 4.39
CA GLY A 242 14.36 28.14 4.31
C GLY A 242 15.05 28.73 3.07
N ILE A 243 15.88 27.95 2.39
CA ILE A 243 16.52 28.31 1.10
C ILE A 243 15.63 27.87 -0.08
N LEU A 244 14.76 26.88 0.11
CA LEU A 244 13.88 26.34 -0.95
C LEU A 244 12.46 26.90 -0.92
N ASP A 245 12.01 27.41 0.23
CA ASP A 245 10.77 28.17 0.36
C ASP A 245 11.12 29.67 0.47
N PRO A 246 10.84 30.49 -0.56
CA PRO A 246 11.23 31.90 -0.58
C PRO A 246 10.60 32.75 0.53
N ILE A 247 9.62 32.21 1.28
CA ILE A 247 9.04 32.87 2.46
C ILE A 247 9.92 32.68 3.70
N ALA A 248 10.85 31.72 3.71
CA ALA A 248 11.68 31.38 4.86
C ALA A 248 13.14 31.89 4.77
N GLU A 249 13.45 32.79 3.82
CA GLU A 249 14.68 33.60 3.77
C GLU A 249 14.71 34.72 4.84
N PHE A 250 13.97 34.59 5.94
CA PHE A 250 14.04 35.57 7.02
C PHE A 250 15.26 35.31 7.91
N PRO A 251 16.21 36.27 8.02
CA PRO A 251 17.32 36.19 8.96
C PRO A 251 16.78 36.43 10.38
N GLY A 252 16.08 35.43 10.93
CA GLY A 252 15.66 35.45 12.32
C GLY A 252 16.89 35.63 13.21
N PRO A 253 16.84 36.49 14.24
CA PRO A 253 17.94 36.57 15.19
C PRO A 253 18.16 35.18 15.81
N TYR A 254 19.41 34.71 15.80
CA TYR A 254 19.86 33.45 16.42
C TYR A 254 19.67 33.51 17.95
N LEU A 255 18.41 33.53 18.39
CA LEU A 255 18.06 33.53 19.80
C LEU A 255 18.22 32.10 20.33
N PRO A 256 18.85 31.92 21.50
CA PRO A 256 18.96 30.60 22.11
C PRO A 256 17.54 30.08 22.43
N VAL A 257 17.28 28.84 22.04
CA VAL A 257 16.05 28.11 22.36
C VAL A 257 16.43 26.98 23.31
N PHE A 258 15.78 26.94 24.46
CA PHE A 258 15.90 25.86 25.42
C PHE A 258 14.61 25.07 25.44
N SER A 259 14.70 23.74 25.43
CA SER A 259 13.55 22.90 25.75
C SER A 259 13.69 22.32 27.16
N ILE A 260 12.60 22.32 27.92
CA ILE A 260 12.53 21.79 29.29
C ILE A 260 11.27 20.93 29.45
N ASN A 261 11.21 20.15 30.52
CA ASN A 261 10.04 19.31 30.78
C ASN A 261 8.87 20.11 31.36
N ASN A 262 7.67 19.51 31.35
CA ASN A 262 6.46 20.18 31.78
C ASN A 262 6.54 20.69 33.22
N THR A 263 7.09 19.88 34.14
CA THR A 263 7.19 20.25 35.56
C THR A 263 8.02 21.52 35.77
N VAL A 264 9.17 21.67 35.10
CA VAL A 264 9.98 22.88 35.18
C VAL A 264 9.28 24.04 34.44
N GLY A 265 8.66 23.75 33.31
CA GLY A 265 7.90 24.70 32.50
C GLY A 265 6.76 25.36 33.26
N GLU A 266 5.84 24.56 33.80
CA GLU A 266 4.72 25.01 34.64
C GLU A 266 5.21 25.81 35.84
N PHE A 267 6.27 25.35 36.52
CA PHE A 267 6.85 26.09 37.62
C PHE A 267 7.33 27.48 37.19
N LEU A 268 8.09 27.58 36.09
CA LEU A 268 8.56 28.87 35.60
C LEU A 268 7.40 29.75 35.11
N ALA A 269 6.39 29.13 34.49
CA ALA A 269 5.18 29.77 34.00
C ALA A 269 4.36 30.41 35.14
N GLU A 270 4.13 29.68 36.22
CA GLU A 270 3.40 30.14 37.40
C GLU A 270 4.15 31.24 38.18
N GLN A 271 5.48 31.13 38.28
CA GLN A 271 6.30 32.05 39.07
C GLN A 271 6.73 33.31 38.31
N GLY A 272 6.82 33.24 36.97
CA GLY A 272 7.33 34.29 36.10
C GLY A 272 6.68 35.68 36.25
N PRO A 273 5.35 35.80 36.33
CA PRO A 273 4.66 37.10 36.44
C PRO A 273 4.89 37.84 37.77
N ASN A 274 5.26 37.12 38.83
CA ASN A 274 5.19 37.60 40.21
C ASN A 274 6.56 37.82 40.88
N SER A 275 7.67 37.59 40.19
CA SER A 275 9.00 37.60 40.84
C SER A 275 10.12 38.12 39.93
N ASP A 276 11.14 38.73 40.54
CA ASP A 276 12.43 39.07 39.90
C ASP A 276 13.24 37.79 39.61
N ASN A 277 12.60 36.79 38.98
CA ASN A 277 13.24 35.53 38.62
C ASN A 277 14.27 35.80 37.54
N THR A 278 15.55 35.60 37.88
CA THR A 278 16.63 35.60 36.90
C THR A 278 16.87 34.16 36.45
N ILE A 279 16.67 33.89 35.16
CA ILE A 279 17.15 32.64 34.57
C ILE A 279 18.60 32.84 34.19
N SER A 280 19.46 32.03 34.79
CA SER A 280 20.86 31.94 34.38
C SER A 280 21.12 30.54 33.85
N GLY A 281 21.72 30.48 32.67
CA GLY A 281 22.09 29.26 31.99
C GLY A 281 23.32 29.54 31.14
N TYR A 282 24.16 28.54 30.95
CA TYR A 282 25.29 28.63 30.04
C TYR A 282 25.16 27.54 29.00
N ILE A 283 25.30 27.92 27.74
CA ILE A 283 25.44 26.97 26.64
C ILE A 283 26.89 26.51 26.68
N ASN A 284 27.13 25.29 27.13
CA ASN A 284 28.43 24.64 26.99
C ASN A 284 28.46 23.80 25.71
N GLN A 285 28.10 24.42 24.59
CA GLN A 285 28.25 23.82 23.26
C GLN A 285 29.40 24.51 22.55
N VAL A 286 30.26 23.70 21.91
CA VAL A 286 31.32 24.20 21.06
C VAL A 286 30.74 24.31 19.66
N TYR A 287 30.53 25.54 19.19
CA TYR A 287 30.16 25.79 17.80
C TYR A 287 31.41 25.63 16.92
N TYR A 288 31.37 24.69 15.99
CA TYR A 288 32.42 24.51 14.98
C TYR A 288 31.97 25.21 13.70
N GLU A 289 32.36 26.47 13.54
CA GLU A 289 32.11 27.21 12.31
C GLU A 289 32.86 26.55 11.14
N GLY A 290 32.12 26.23 10.07
CA GLY A 290 32.70 25.82 8.80
C GLY A 290 33.45 26.98 8.17
N THR A 291 34.77 26.90 8.12
CA THR A 291 35.67 27.83 7.45
C THR A 291 36.56 27.08 6.47
N THR A 292 37.24 27.79 5.57
CA THR A 292 38.26 27.19 4.69
C THR A 292 39.43 26.52 5.43
N SER A 293 39.56 26.75 6.74
CA SER A 293 40.61 26.18 7.59
C SER A 293 40.10 25.21 8.67
N ASN A 294 38.79 25.06 8.81
CA ASN A 294 38.11 24.22 9.79
C ASN A 294 36.79 23.77 9.17
N ASN A 295 36.62 22.51 8.81
CA ASN A 295 35.42 22.05 8.08
C ASN A 295 34.13 22.11 8.91
N GLY A 296 34.19 22.58 10.17
CA GLY A 296 33.06 22.62 11.07
C GLY A 296 32.89 21.27 11.76
N ILE A 297 31.67 20.74 11.75
CA ILE A 297 31.40 19.37 12.19
C ILE A 297 31.64 18.45 11.00
N ASP A 298 32.65 17.59 11.12
CA ASP A 298 32.88 16.51 10.18
C ASP A 298 31.75 15.47 10.33
N ALA A 299 30.90 15.36 9.33
CA ALA A 299 29.86 14.35 9.22
C ALA A 299 30.17 13.46 8.01
N TYR A 300 29.88 12.15 8.12
CA TYR A 300 30.18 11.18 7.08
C TYR A 300 29.00 10.24 6.86
N ASP A 301 28.67 10.02 5.60
CA ASP A 301 27.88 8.87 5.20
C ASP A 301 28.77 7.62 5.24
N ILE A 302 28.20 6.51 5.69
CA ILE A 302 28.85 5.21 5.72
C ILE A 302 28.27 4.37 4.59
N VAL A 303 29.14 3.94 3.68
CA VAL A 303 28.71 3.27 2.45
C VAL A 303 29.37 1.91 2.35
N GLY A 304 28.55 0.86 2.18
CA GLY A 304 28.99 -0.49 1.84
C GLY A 304 28.41 -0.91 0.49
N HIS A 305 29.23 -1.50 -0.38
CA HIS A 305 28.77 -1.93 -1.71
C HIS A 305 28.89 -3.43 -1.92
N ILE A 306 27.95 -3.97 -2.68
CA ILE A 306 28.06 -5.27 -3.35
C ILE A 306 27.88 -5.02 -4.85
N THR A 307 28.98 -5.14 -5.61
CA THR A 307 28.96 -5.00 -7.06
C THR A 307 28.97 -6.37 -7.72
N ILE A 308 28.09 -6.58 -8.69
CA ILE A 308 28.03 -7.82 -9.48
C ILE A 308 28.52 -7.55 -10.92
N PRO A 309 29.24 -8.49 -11.56
CA PRO A 309 29.80 -8.26 -12.91
C PRO A 309 28.79 -8.04 -14.04
N LYS A 310 27.50 -8.32 -13.81
CA LYS A 310 26.43 -8.28 -14.82
C LYS A 310 25.14 -7.71 -14.23
N SER A 311 25.22 -6.62 -13.46
CA SER A 311 23.99 -5.91 -13.08
C SER A 311 23.28 -5.44 -14.35
N PRO A 312 21.99 -5.77 -14.56
CA PRO A 312 21.23 -5.28 -15.71
C PRO A 312 21.35 -3.75 -15.80
N GLU A 313 21.83 -3.24 -16.93
CA GLU A 313 21.99 -1.80 -17.17
C GLU A 313 22.81 -1.05 -16.12
N ASP A 314 23.75 -1.75 -15.45
CA ASP A 314 24.53 -1.25 -14.33
C ASP A 314 23.67 -0.73 -13.15
N ALA A 315 22.41 -1.17 -13.07
CA ALA A 315 21.44 -0.71 -12.10
C ALA A 315 21.89 -0.91 -10.64
N ILE A 316 21.52 0.04 -9.79
CA ILE A 316 21.87 0.10 -8.36
C ILE A 316 20.59 0.20 -7.53
N VAL A 317 20.50 -0.60 -6.46
CA VAL A 317 19.51 -0.44 -5.40
C VAL A 317 20.19 0.06 -4.13
N VAL A 318 19.70 1.16 -3.59
CA VAL A 318 20.16 1.74 -2.33
C VAL A 318 19.25 1.25 -1.20
N ILE A 319 19.84 0.58 -0.21
CA ILE A 319 19.19 0.17 1.03
C ILE A 319 19.75 1.10 2.11
N SER A 320 18.96 2.04 2.60
CA SER A 320 19.45 3.10 3.49
C SER A 320 18.70 3.18 4.80
N ASN A 321 19.37 3.78 5.78
CA ASN A 321 18.73 4.51 6.86
C ASN A 321 19.73 5.47 7.52
N ARG A 322 19.24 6.60 8.03
CA ARG A 322 20.04 7.53 8.83
C ARG A 322 20.67 6.88 10.05
N HIS A 323 21.90 7.29 10.36
CA HIS A 323 22.60 6.91 11.61
C HIS A 323 22.80 8.08 12.57
N ASP A 324 22.51 9.30 12.14
CA ASP A 324 22.35 10.42 13.08
C ASP A 324 20.98 10.40 13.75
N SER A 325 20.87 11.21 14.80
CA SER A 325 19.65 11.50 15.51
C SER A 325 19.75 12.90 16.08
N TRP A 326 18.62 13.46 16.48
CA TRP A 326 18.58 14.77 17.15
C TRP A 326 19.53 14.86 18.35
N PHE A 327 19.19 14.16 19.44
CA PHE A 327 19.96 14.16 20.69
C PHE A 327 19.63 12.93 21.54
N GLY A 328 20.63 12.11 21.86
CA GLY A 328 20.51 11.03 22.84
C GLY A 328 20.75 9.64 22.26
N GLU A 329 20.12 8.62 22.86
CA GLU A 329 20.24 7.24 22.39
C GLU A 329 19.43 6.98 21.11
N CYS A 330 18.29 7.67 20.97
CA CYS A 330 17.35 7.63 19.84
C CYS A 330 17.26 6.27 19.10
N PRO A 331 16.94 5.17 19.81
CA PRO A 331 16.91 3.87 19.18
C PRO A 331 15.76 3.72 18.19
N LEU A 332 14.69 4.52 18.28
CA LEU A 332 13.57 4.44 17.37
C LEU A 332 13.83 5.34 16.16
N ASP A 333 14.47 6.49 16.38
CA ASP A 333 14.73 7.54 15.39
C ASP A 333 16.23 7.91 15.25
N SER A 334 17.07 7.12 14.57
CA SER A 334 16.68 5.93 13.79
C SER A 334 17.60 4.72 14.02
N GLY A 335 18.08 4.53 15.26
CA GLY A 335 19.00 3.45 15.60
C GLY A 335 18.50 2.04 15.20
N ALA A 336 17.19 1.80 15.25
CA ALA A 336 16.55 0.56 14.83
C ALA A 336 16.68 0.32 13.33
N GLY A 337 16.36 1.32 12.51
CA GLY A 337 16.50 1.28 11.06
C GLY A 337 17.94 1.03 10.63
N ALA A 338 18.88 1.77 11.24
CA ALA A 338 20.31 1.59 11.03
C ALA A 338 20.77 0.16 11.36
N GLY A 339 20.26 -0.39 12.47
CA GLY A 339 20.50 -1.78 12.88
C GLY A 339 19.94 -2.82 11.90
N ILE A 340 18.75 -2.57 11.34
CA ILE A 340 18.12 -3.43 10.33
C ILE A 340 18.96 -3.47 9.05
N VAL A 341 19.37 -2.31 8.53
CA VAL A 341 20.21 -2.20 7.32
C VAL A 341 21.54 -2.95 7.50
N LEU A 342 22.23 -2.75 8.64
CA LEU A 342 23.46 -3.49 8.96
C LEU A 342 23.23 -4.99 9.11
N GLY A 343 22.11 -5.39 9.71
CA GLY A 343 21.73 -6.80 9.85
C GLY A 343 21.56 -7.48 8.50
N ILE A 344 20.92 -6.80 7.54
CA ILE A 344 20.76 -7.28 6.17
C ILE A 344 22.10 -7.31 5.44
N ALA A 345 22.91 -6.25 5.50
CA ALA A 345 24.23 -6.22 4.87
C ALA A 345 25.12 -7.37 5.37
N LYS A 346 25.11 -7.63 6.68
CA LYS A 346 25.78 -8.77 7.31
C LYS A 346 25.22 -10.10 6.78
N TYR A 347 23.90 -10.23 6.65
CA TYR A 347 23.27 -11.44 6.13
C TYR A 347 23.69 -11.75 4.69
N PHE A 348 23.69 -10.75 3.80
CA PHE A 348 24.24 -10.90 2.44
C PHE A 348 25.68 -11.40 2.47
N LYS A 349 26.51 -10.85 3.36
CA LYS A 349 27.93 -11.19 3.43
C LYS A 349 28.21 -12.57 4.03
N GLU A 350 27.51 -12.97 5.09
CA GLU A 350 27.75 -14.24 5.78
C GLU A 350 27.26 -15.45 4.98
N TYR A 351 26.25 -15.25 4.14
CA TYR A 351 25.66 -16.30 3.30
C TYR A 351 26.05 -16.21 1.83
N ASP A 352 26.99 -15.34 1.47
CA ASP A 352 27.47 -15.11 0.10
C ASP A 352 26.31 -14.93 -0.90
N ILE A 353 25.26 -14.19 -0.51
CA ILE A 353 24.08 -13.96 -1.33
C ILE A 353 24.46 -13.06 -2.51
N ILE A 354 24.16 -13.53 -3.72
CA ILE A 354 24.39 -12.77 -4.95
C ILE A 354 23.12 -11.94 -5.25
N PRO A 355 23.20 -10.59 -5.29
CA PRO A 355 22.04 -9.76 -5.59
C PRO A 355 21.66 -9.76 -7.09
N LYS A 356 20.44 -9.30 -7.40
CA LYS A 356 19.92 -9.03 -8.77
C LYS A 356 20.63 -7.85 -9.43
N TYR A 357 20.92 -6.85 -8.62
CA TYR A 357 21.47 -5.56 -9.00
C TYR A 357 22.71 -5.27 -8.17
N ASN A 358 23.46 -4.21 -8.52
CA ASN A 358 24.43 -3.66 -7.59
C ASN A 358 23.69 -3.16 -6.36
N LEU A 359 24.21 -3.44 -5.16
CA LEU A 359 23.62 -2.96 -3.91
C LEU A 359 24.53 -1.95 -3.24
N THR A 360 23.92 -0.89 -2.75
CA THR A 360 24.53 0.05 -1.81
C THR A 360 23.78 -0.04 -0.50
N PHE A 361 24.49 -0.38 0.58
CA PHE A 361 24.04 -0.20 1.95
C PHE A 361 24.54 1.17 2.42
N LEU A 362 23.62 2.11 2.57
CA LEU A 362 23.91 3.48 2.96
C LEU A 362 23.47 3.69 4.42
N GLN A 363 24.33 4.32 5.20
CA GLN A 363 23.93 4.99 6.42
C GLN A 363 24.32 6.45 6.29
N ASP A 364 23.36 7.28 5.97
CA ASP A 364 23.49 8.72 5.80
C ASP A 364 23.42 9.46 7.13
N THR A 365 23.99 10.66 7.13
CA THR A 365 24.03 11.53 8.31
C THR A 365 23.42 12.90 8.03
N GLY A 366 23.05 13.63 9.07
CA GLY A 366 22.46 14.95 8.94
C GLY A 366 21.08 14.91 8.31
N GLU A 367 20.36 13.79 8.46
CA GLU A 367 18.96 13.70 8.06
C GLU A 367 18.14 14.69 8.90
N GLU A 368 18.36 14.71 10.21
CA GLU A 368 17.70 15.62 11.15
C GLU A 368 18.01 17.09 10.85
N LEU A 369 19.03 17.32 10.03
CA LEU A 369 19.41 18.62 9.47
C LEU A 369 19.02 18.77 8.01
N GLN A 370 17.96 18.07 7.61
CA GLN A 370 17.31 17.95 6.30
C GLN A 370 18.05 17.13 5.27
N PHE A 371 18.13 15.83 5.51
CA PHE A 371 18.57 14.82 4.53
C PHE A 371 19.97 15.13 3.95
N ARG A 372 20.85 15.82 4.68
CA ARG A 372 22.10 16.38 4.11
C ARG A 372 23.01 15.29 3.55
N GLY A 373 23.13 14.17 4.26
CA GLY A 373 23.89 13.00 3.86
C GLY A 373 23.29 12.35 2.62
N ALA A 374 22.00 12.01 2.66
CA ALA A 374 21.30 11.46 1.50
C ALA A 374 21.42 12.36 0.26
N GLN A 375 21.23 13.68 0.41
CA GLN A 375 21.37 14.65 -0.68
C GLN A 375 22.81 14.73 -1.18
N PHE A 376 23.79 14.80 -0.28
CA PHE A 376 25.21 14.80 -0.65
C PHE A 376 25.60 13.52 -1.40
N TYR A 377 25.15 12.36 -0.94
CA TYR A 377 25.34 11.09 -1.64
C TYR A 377 24.68 11.13 -3.01
N SER A 378 23.40 11.53 -3.09
CA SER A 378 22.64 11.60 -4.33
C SER A 378 23.30 12.52 -5.37
N ASP A 379 23.76 13.70 -4.96
CA ASP A 379 24.42 14.66 -5.85
C ASP A 379 25.74 14.12 -6.42
N ASN A 380 26.55 13.46 -5.57
CA ASN A 380 27.83 12.89 -5.97
C ASN A 380 27.70 11.60 -6.81
N HIS A 381 26.53 10.98 -6.83
CA HIS A 381 26.23 9.79 -7.62
C HIS A 381 25.14 10.08 -8.66
N SER A 382 25.06 11.32 -9.14
CA SER A 382 24.07 11.75 -10.13
C SER A 382 24.17 11.00 -11.46
N ASP A 383 25.36 10.52 -11.83
CA ASP A 383 25.59 9.70 -13.02
C ASP A 383 25.29 8.20 -12.81
N ASP A 384 25.04 7.75 -11.57
CA ASP A 384 24.77 6.35 -11.27
C ASP A 384 23.31 6.00 -11.57
N ASN A 385 23.09 4.82 -12.17
CA ASN A 385 21.77 4.27 -12.47
C ASN A 385 21.09 3.71 -11.20
N ILE A 386 20.71 4.60 -10.28
CA ILE A 386 20.00 4.24 -9.05
C ILE A 386 18.52 4.09 -9.36
N ILE A 387 18.09 2.84 -9.52
CA ILE A 387 16.73 2.48 -9.93
C ILE A 387 15.77 2.39 -8.74
N ARG A 388 16.30 2.18 -7.53
CA ARG A 388 15.46 1.98 -6.34
C ARG A 388 16.14 2.39 -5.04
N PHE A 389 15.35 2.96 -4.14
CA PHE A 389 15.66 3.23 -2.74
C PHE A 389 14.75 2.39 -1.83
N ILE A 390 15.30 1.77 -0.79
CA ILE A 390 14.57 1.03 0.24
C ILE A 390 15.03 1.53 1.61
N GLY A 391 14.14 2.22 2.34
CA GLY A 391 14.41 2.90 3.61
C GLY A 391 13.61 2.33 4.79
N ALA A 392 14.18 2.40 6.00
CA ALA A 392 13.58 1.88 7.23
C ALA A 392 13.67 2.92 8.36
N ASP A 393 12.62 3.69 8.60
CA ASP A 393 12.67 4.83 9.52
C ASP A 393 11.69 4.72 10.70
N GLN A 394 12.03 5.33 11.84
CA GLN A 394 11.17 5.41 13.04
C GLN A 394 10.55 4.06 13.44
N LEU A 395 11.35 3.02 13.71
CA LEU A 395 10.85 1.65 13.88
C LEU A 395 10.92 1.13 15.32
N GLY A 396 9.98 0.23 15.67
CA GLY A 396 10.08 -0.58 16.89
C GLY A 396 9.48 0.03 18.14
N MET A 397 8.56 0.97 18.01
CA MET A 397 8.04 1.75 19.14
C MET A 397 7.01 0.96 19.95
N GLU A 398 7.11 1.04 21.28
CA GLU A 398 6.12 0.48 22.22
C GLU A 398 5.04 1.52 22.58
N GLN A 399 4.09 1.77 21.67
CA GLN A 399 2.92 2.61 21.95
C GLN A 399 1.69 2.05 21.24
N GLN A 400 0.58 1.90 21.94
CA GLN A 400 -0.71 1.57 21.31
C GLN A 400 -1.12 2.69 20.35
N GLU A 401 -1.99 2.38 19.38
CA GLU A 401 -2.50 3.33 18.37
C GLU A 401 -1.45 3.80 17.34
N THR A 402 -0.19 3.41 17.49
CA THR A 402 0.79 3.50 16.40
C THR A 402 0.49 2.48 15.31
N TYR A 403 0.97 2.78 14.12
CA TYR A 403 0.75 1.95 12.95
C TYR A 403 1.96 1.94 12.04
N LEU A 404 2.17 0.81 11.37
CA LEU A 404 3.19 0.71 10.35
C LEU A 404 2.65 1.32 9.05
N ASN A 405 3.38 2.30 8.52
CA ASN A 405 3.13 2.89 7.22
C ASN A 405 4.15 2.38 6.20
N LEU A 406 3.68 2.12 4.98
CA LEU A 406 4.47 1.59 3.88
C LEU A 406 4.36 2.57 2.73
N PHE A 407 5.42 3.32 2.48
CA PHE A 407 5.48 4.29 1.39
C PHE A 407 6.09 3.65 0.16
N TYR A 408 5.51 3.99 -0.97
CA TYR A 408 5.96 3.55 -2.28
C TYR A 408 5.65 4.63 -3.32
N LYS A 409 6.32 4.56 -4.46
CA LYS A 409 6.09 5.50 -5.55
C LYS A 409 5.04 5.02 -6.54
N ASN A 410 5.16 3.79 -7.02
CA ASN A 410 4.31 3.24 -8.08
C ASN A 410 3.35 2.15 -7.57
N ASP A 411 2.25 1.93 -8.30
CA ASP A 411 1.18 0.99 -7.93
C ASP A 411 1.62 -0.49 -7.96
N SER A 412 2.52 -0.84 -8.87
CA SER A 412 3.05 -2.21 -8.96
C SER A 412 3.82 -2.58 -7.69
N THR A 413 4.73 -1.69 -7.27
CA THR A 413 5.54 -1.82 -6.06
C THR A 413 4.67 -1.84 -4.81
N ARG A 414 3.62 -1.01 -4.79
CA ARG A 414 2.59 -1.04 -3.74
C ARG A 414 2.01 -2.44 -3.57
N LYS A 415 1.49 -3.03 -4.64
CA LYS A 415 0.81 -4.33 -4.59
C LYS A 415 1.75 -5.43 -4.07
N ILE A 416 3.01 -5.40 -4.52
CA ILE A 416 4.06 -6.33 -4.10
C ILE A 416 4.37 -6.15 -2.61
N VAL A 417 4.73 -4.94 -2.17
CA VAL A 417 5.06 -4.63 -0.77
C VAL A 417 3.89 -4.99 0.15
N TYR A 418 2.66 -4.75 -0.30
CA TYR A 418 1.45 -5.12 0.43
C TYR A 418 1.27 -6.63 0.57
N ALA A 419 1.47 -7.38 -0.52
CA ALA A 419 1.40 -8.83 -0.48
C ALA A 419 2.45 -9.40 0.50
N ILE A 420 3.67 -8.84 0.50
CA ILE A 420 4.71 -9.18 1.47
C ILE A 420 4.26 -8.88 2.90
N ALA A 421 3.71 -7.69 3.15
CA ALA A 421 3.24 -7.29 4.47
C ALA A 421 2.15 -8.21 5.02
N ASN A 422 1.16 -8.58 4.20
CA ASN A 422 0.11 -9.53 4.57
C ASN A 422 0.67 -10.91 4.91
N GLU A 423 1.62 -11.41 4.12
CA GLU A 423 2.28 -12.70 4.35
C GLU A 423 3.16 -12.71 5.62
N THR A 424 3.66 -11.54 6.05
CA THR A 424 4.34 -11.44 7.35
C THR A 424 3.40 -11.53 8.55
N GLN A 425 2.09 -11.38 8.34
CA GLN A 425 1.05 -11.33 9.39
C GLN A 425 1.39 -10.27 10.46
N TYR A 426 1.87 -9.11 10.01
CA TYR A 426 2.42 -8.09 10.90
C TYR A 426 1.41 -7.65 11.97
N ASP A 427 0.19 -7.34 11.55
CA ASP A 427 -0.92 -6.93 12.42
C ASP A 427 -1.25 -7.99 13.48
N GLN A 428 -1.35 -9.25 13.08
CA GLN A 428 -1.65 -10.38 13.97
C GLN A 428 -0.52 -10.63 14.96
N ARG A 429 0.74 -10.48 14.54
CA ARG A 429 1.92 -10.79 15.34
C ARG A 429 2.37 -9.65 16.26
N THR A 430 2.13 -8.41 15.87
CA THR A 430 2.56 -7.22 16.63
C THR A 430 1.41 -6.55 17.39
N LYS A 431 0.16 -6.75 16.93
CA LYS A 431 -1.05 -6.03 17.36
C LYS A 431 -1.07 -4.55 16.99
N TYR A 432 -0.12 -4.09 16.17
CA TYR A 432 -0.17 -2.76 15.55
C TYR A 432 -0.85 -2.87 14.19
N ASN A 433 -1.66 -1.88 13.85
CA ASN A 433 -2.23 -1.84 12.52
C ASN A 433 -1.12 -1.56 11.51
N ILE A 434 -1.25 -2.15 10.33
CA ILE A 434 -0.61 -1.55 9.16
C ILE A 434 -1.64 -0.57 8.65
N THR A 435 -1.39 0.74 8.77
CA THR A 435 -2.24 1.65 8.03
C THR A 435 -1.86 1.50 6.58
N HIS A 436 -2.90 1.27 5.84
CA HIS A 436 -2.86 1.41 4.43
C HIS A 436 -3.52 2.77 4.14
N ASN A 437 -3.24 3.36 2.99
CA ASN A 437 -4.22 4.25 2.39
C ASN A 437 -4.85 3.63 1.13
N PRO A 438 -5.69 2.56 1.20
CA PRO A 438 -6.40 2.00 0.06
C PRO A 438 -7.86 2.46 0.05
N ALA A 439 -8.44 2.80 1.20
CA ALA A 439 -9.85 3.13 1.35
C ALA A 439 -10.14 4.62 1.12
N GLU A 440 -9.13 5.49 1.11
CA GLU A 440 -9.27 6.84 0.55
C GLU A 440 -8.72 6.97 -0.90
N ALA A 441 -8.01 5.96 -1.41
CA ALA A 441 -7.33 6.03 -2.71
C ALA A 441 -8.18 5.56 -3.91
N ASP A 442 -9.36 4.96 -3.69
CA ASP A 442 -10.24 4.59 -4.82
C ASP A 442 -11.04 5.79 -5.37
N ASP A 443 -10.99 6.97 -4.73
CA ASP A 443 -11.64 8.20 -5.23
C ASP A 443 -10.95 9.53 -4.86
N ARG A 444 -9.97 9.56 -3.94
CA ARG A 444 -9.12 10.74 -3.75
C ARG A 444 -7.81 10.50 -4.48
N PRO A 445 -7.33 11.46 -5.32
CA PRO A 445 -5.99 11.37 -5.86
C PRO A 445 -5.03 11.12 -4.69
N PRO A 446 -4.07 10.18 -4.82
CA PRO A 446 -3.10 9.90 -3.76
C PRO A 446 -2.58 11.25 -3.27
N ARG A 447 -2.63 11.52 -1.95
CA ARG A 447 -2.29 12.83 -1.37
C ARG A 447 -1.13 13.39 -2.19
N GLU A 448 -1.40 14.39 -3.05
CA GLU A 448 -0.47 14.76 -4.14
C GLU A 448 0.93 15.04 -3.59
N PHE A 449 0.96 15.47 -2.33
CA PHE A 449 2.17 15.70 -1.58
C PHE A 449 3.02 14.45 -1.30
N GLY A 450 2.49 13.40 -0.66
CA GLY A 450 3.29 12.22 -0.28
C GLY A 450 3.74 11.37 -1.48
N ALA A 451 2.89 11.30 -2.51
CA ALA A 451 3.25 10.63 -3.76
C ALA A 451 4.40 11.36 -4.48
N LYS A 452 4.36 12.71 -4.51
CA LYS A 452 5.33 13.53 -5.23
C LYS A 452 6.62 13.77 -4.44
N TRP A 453 6.55 13.88 -3.12
CA TRP A 453 7.64 14.36 -2.30
C TRP A 453 8.22 13.31 -1.35
N GLY A 454 7.58 12.17 -1.11
CA GLY A 454 8.10 11.21 -0.11
C GLY A 454 7.41 11.38 1.23
N ASP A 455 7.88 10.65 2.23
CA ASP A 455 7.34 10.68 3.59
C ASP A 455 8.01 11.71 4.51
N GLY A 456 8.95 12.49 3.96
CA GLY A 456 9.77 13.39 4.77
C GLY A 456 10.87 12.64 5.53
N THR A 457 11.25 11.47 5.03
CA THR A 457 12.51 10.77 5.35
C THR A 457 13.51 10.97 4.21
N ASP A 458 14.65 10.27 4.21
CA ASP A 458 15.63 10.30 3.10
C ASP A 458 15.01 10.01 1.72
N ASP A 459 13.87 9.31 1.64
CA ASP A 459 13.13 9.06 0.40
C ASP A 459 12.75 10.33 -0.35
N HIS A 460 12.67 11.46 0.35
CA HIS A 460 12.47 12.79 -0.23
C HIS A 460 13.54 13.16 -1.25
N VAL A 461 14.80 12.84 -0.96
CA VAL A 461 15.94 13.09 -1.85
C VAL A 461 15.84 12.21 -3.10
N TRP A 462 15.49 10.94 -2.90
CA TRP A 462 15.47 9.94 -3.97
C TRP A 462 14.30 10.16 -4.94
N LYS A 463 13.12 10.54 -4.44
CA LYS A 463 11.98 10.90 -5.30
C LYS A 463 12.24 12.15 -6.13
N ARG A 464 13.00 13.11 -5.60
CA ARG A 464 13.31 14.39 -6.28
C ARG A 464 14.25 14.24 -7.47
N ARG A 465 15.02 13.15 -7.58
CA ARG A 465 15.90 12.92 -8.75
C ARG A 465 15.14 13.07 -10.07
N GLU A 466 13.88 12.62 -10.12
CA GLU A 466 13.04 12.76 -11.32
C GLU A 466 12.57 14.18 -11.62
N ILE A 467 12.29 14.99 -10.58
CA ILE A 467 11.75 16.34 -10.78
C ILE A 467 12.74 17.21 -11.56
N TYR A 468 14.04 16.91 -11.42
CA TYR A 468 15.11 17.59 -12.14
C TYR A 468 15.63 16.80 -13.35
N ASP A 469 15.43 15.47 -13.37
CA ASP A 469 15.87 14.57 -14.43
C ASP A 469 14.90 13.39 -14.64
N ASP A 470 13.95 13.55 -15.57
CA ASP A 470 13.00 12.49 -15.98
C ASP A 470 13.70 11.23 -16.55
N SER A 471 15.02 11.24 -16.78
CA SER A 471 15.74 10.14 -17.43
C SER A 471 16.16 8.99 -16.50
N THR A 472 16.16 9.18 -15.17
CA THR A 472 16.51 8.12 -14.21
C THR A 472 15.50 8.06 -13.06
N PRO A 473 14.33 7.43 -13.29
CA PRO A 473 13.34 7.29 -12.24
C PRO A 473 13.81 6.38 -11.10
N CYS A 474 13.86 6.92 -9.88
CA CYS A 474 14.16 6.15 -8.68
C CYS A 474 12.84 5.80 -7.98
N ASP A 475 12.54 4.50 -7.94
CA ASP A 475 11.44 3.95 -7.18
C ASP A 475 11.81 3.91 -5.69
N THR A 476 10.92 4.35 -4.80
CA THR A 476 11.23 4.42 -3.37
C THR A 476 10.30 3.52 -2.59
N ILE A 477 10.82 2.77 -1.62
CA ILE A 477 10.06 1.97 -0.66
C ILE A 477 10.49 2.38 0.74
N VAL A 478 9.59 2.86 1.59
CA VAL A 478 9.91 3.18 2.99
C VAL A 478 9.01 2.40 3.92
N VAL A 479 9.62 1.78 4.92
CA VAL A 479 8.92 1.17 6.04
C VAL A 479 9.09 2.11 7.23
N ASN A 480 8.01 2.80 7.59
CA ASN A 480 7.97 3.78 8.67
C ASN A 480 6.90 3.36 9.72
N LYS A 481 7.04 3.76 10.97
CA LYS A 481 5.98 3.67 11.98
C LYS A 481 5.54 5.06 12.42
N GLU A 482 4.25 5.34 12.26
CA GLU A 482 3.64 6.62 12.63
C GLU A 482 2.73 6.50 13.85
N GLY A 483 2.20 7.64 14.31
CA GLY A 483 1.29 7.70 15.46
C GLY A 483 2.00 7.90 16.80
N TRP A 484 3.32 8.10 16.80
CA TRP A 484 4.10 8.10 18.04
C TRP A 484 4.12 9.46 18.72
N THR A 485 3.60 9.52 19.93
CA THR A 485 3.48 10.77 20.65
C THR A 485 4.84 11.26 21.16
N SER A 486 5.77 10.36 21.51
CA SER A 486 7.09 10.73 22.07
C SER A 486 8.18 10.92 21.02
N HIS A 487 7.77 11.10 19.77
CA HIS A 487 8.64 11.47 18.68
C HIS A 487 9.35 12.79 18.96
N HIS A 488 10.67 12.85 18.72
CA HIS A 488 11.54 13.98 19.04
C HIS A 488 11.41 14.46 20.50
N GLN A 489 11.29 13.54 21.46
CA GLN A 489 11.30 13.87 22.88
C GLN A 489 12.39 13.10 23.62
N THR A 490 13.03 13.75 24.59
CA THR A 490 14.03 13.11 25.45
C THR A 490 13.88 13.52 26.90
N GLY A 491 14.30 12.67 27.82
CA GLY A 491 14.34 12.98 29.25
C GLY A 491 15.75 13.14 29.81
N LEU A 492 15.83 13.32 31.13
CA LEU A 492 17.10 13.35 31.85
C LEU A 492 17.91 12.07 31.60
N ASN A 493 19.18 12.24 31.20
CA ASN A 493 20.10 11.16 30.84
C ASN A 493 19.64 10.29 29.65
N PHE A 494 18.77 10.79 28.77
CA PHE A 494 18.30 10.09 27.55
C PHE A 494 17.56 8.78 27.83
N ARG A 495 16.89 8.67 28.98
CA ARG A 495 16.20 7.44 29.43
C ARG A 495 14.67 7.45 29.28
N GLU A 496 14.10 8.58 28.90
CA GLU A 496 12.68 8.77 28.65
C GLU A 496 12.52 9.38 27.24
N GLY A 497 11.33 9.29 26.65
CA GLY A 497 11.09 9.71 25.26
C GLY A 497 11.65 8.69 24.27
N ASP A 498 12.39 9.13 23.25
CA ASP A 498 13.10 8.22 22.34
C ASP A 498 14.28 7.54 23.04
N SER A 499 14.01 6.38 23.63
CA SER A 499 14.97 5.64 24.44
C SER A 499 14.70 4.15 24.39
N LEU A 500 15.70 3.34 24.77
CA LEU A 500 15.61 1.88 24.70
C LEU A 500 14.46 1.32 25.55
N LYS A 501 14.02 2.07 26.56
CA LYS A 501 12.88 1.74 27.43
C LYS A 501 11.56 1.60 26.66
N ASN A 502 11.40 2.33 25.55
CA ASN A 502 10.18 2.39 24.76
C ASN A 502 10.28 1.54 23.49
N THR A 503 11.21 0.56 23.44
CA THR A 503 11.37 -0.34 22.30
C THR A 503 10.54 -1.62 22.46
N ASN A 504 9.69 -1.90 21.48
CA ASN A 504 9.01 -3.18 21.34
C ASN A 504 9.87 -4.13 20.49
N ARG A 505 10.54 -5.07 21.14
CA ARG A 505 11.38 -6.07 20.44
C ARG A 505 10.60 -7.01 19.52
N SER A 506 9.35 -7.32 19.86
CA SER A 506 8.52 -8.17 19.00
C SER A 506 8.26 -7.44 17.69
N ASP A 507 7.87 -6.17 17.79
CA ASP A 507 7.69 -5.27 16.66
C ASP A 507 8.94 -5.20 15.78
N LEU A 508 10.09 -4.84 16.36
CA LEU A 508 11.37 -4.77 15.66
C LEU A 508 11.71 -6.06 14.90
N ASN A 509 11.49 -7.22 15.50
CA ASN A 509 11.76 -8.50 14.84
C ASN A 509 10.83 -8.75 13.64
N ILE A 510 9.55 -8.37 13.74
CA ILE A 510 8.61 -8.54 12.64
C ILE A 510 8.88 -7.51 11.55
N THR A 511 9.19 -6.25 11.91
CA THR A 511 9.58 -5.22 10.95
C THR A 511 10.88 -5.59 10.24
N PHE A 512 11.88 -6.16 10.94
CA PHE A 512 13.07 -6.71 10.30
C PHE A 512 12.72 -7.81 9.31
N GLU A 513 11.83 -8.74 9.67
CA GLU A 513 11.38 -9.80 8.77
C GLU A 513 10.68 -9.25 7.53
N LEU A 514 9.80 -8.25 7.70
CA LEU A 514 9.12 -7.54 6.62
C LEU A 514 10.11 -6.81 5.70
N PHE A 515 10.99 -5.98 6.28
CA PHE A 515 12.00 -5.23 5.54
C PHE A 515 12.97 -6.15 4.81
N TRP A 516 13.33 -7.29 5.41
CA TRP A 516 14.12 -8.33 4.77
C TRP A 516 13.37 -8.99 3.61
N ASN A 517 12.08 -9.29 3.76
CA ASN A 517 11.26 -9.85 2.67
C ASN A 517 11.11 -8.87 1.50
N ILE A 518 10.93 -7.57 1.77
CA ILE A 518 10.95 -6.51 0.75
C ILE A 518 12.31 -6.48 0.05
N THR A 519 13.39 -6.40 0.82
CA THR A 519 14.76 -6.37 0.28
C THR A 519 15.03 -7.59 -0.60
N LYS A 520 14.69 -8.79 -0.12
CA LYS A 520 14.85 -10.03 -0.91
C LYS A 520 14.09 -9.94 -2.22
N TYR A 521 12.82 -9.51 -2.20
CA TYR A 521 12.02 -9.43 -3.42
C TYR A 521 12.66 -8.53 -4.48
N PHE A 522 13.09 -7.32 -4.09
CA PHE A 522 13.58 -6.33 -5.05
C PHE A 522 15.08 -6.43 -5.35
N CYS A 523 15.88 -6.98 -4.44
CA CYS A 523 17.34 -6.92 -4.50
C CYS A 523 17.99 -8.28 -4.68
N VAL A 524 17.33 -9.37 -4.29
CA VAL A 524 17.86 -10.71 -4.48
C VAL A 524 17.18 -11.30 -5.70
N ASN A 525 17.98 -11.64 -6.70
CA ASN A 525 17.56 -12.55 -7.74
C ASN A 525 17.96 -13.93 -7.28
N PRO A 526 17.08 -14.79 -6.76
CA PRO A 526 17.50 -16.16 -6.66
C PRO A 526 17.40 -16.68 -8.07
N ASP A 527 18.55 -17.07 -8.57
CA ASP A 527 18.66 -18.01 -9.66
C ASP A 527 18.13 -19.34 -9.11
N CYS A 528 16.80 -19.45 -9.05
CA CYS A 528 16.14 -20.70 -8.81
C CYS A 528 15.73 -21.25 -10.16
N GLU A 529 16.32 -22.39 -10.48
CA GLU A 529 16.05 -23.10 -11.72
C GLU A 529 15.53 -24.50 -11.38
N PHE A 530 14.61 -24.96 -12.21
CA PHE A 530 14.28 -26.35 -12.29
C PHE A 530 15.51 -27.12 -12.75
N ASP A 531 15.91 -28.10 -11.96
CA ASP A 531 16.86 -29.12 -12.35
C ASP A 531 16.13 -30.46 -12.58
N ASN A 532 16.60 -31.26 -13.54
CA ASN A 532 16.09 -32.60 -13.84
C ASN A 532 14.55 -32.70 -13.96
N VAL A 533 13.91 -31.87 -14.79
CA VAL A 533 12.47 -31.96 -15.06
C VAL A 533 12.16 -33.21 -15.90
N ASP A 534 11.42 -34.15 -15.33
CA ASP A 534 10.86 -35.31 -16.02
C ASP A 534 9.33 -35.26 -15.96
N ILE A 535 8.68 -35.54 -17.08
CA ILE A 535 7.22 -35.44 -17.22
C ILE A 535 6.71 -36.79 -17.67
N THR A 536 5.89 -37.40 -16.82
CA THR A 536 5.34 -38.73 -17.02
C THR A 536 3.83 -38.67 -17.01
N THR A 537 3.19 -39.33 -17.96
CA THR A 537 1.75 -39.57 -17.92
C THR A 537 1.48 -40.94 -17.32
N TYR A 538 0.40 -41.06 -16.56
CA TYR A 538 -0.08 -42.34 -16.05
C TYR A 538 -1.58 -42.32 -15.89
N ASP A 539 -2.12 -43.54 -15.83
CA ASP A 539 -3.51 -43.86 -15.57
C ASP A 539 -3.83 -43.65 -14.08
N SER A 540 -4.76 -42.75 -13.76
CA SER A 540 -5.22 -42.58 -12.39
C SER A 540 -5.91 -43.88 -11.97
N PRO A 541 -5.72 -44.34 -10.72
CA PRO A 541 -6.25 -45.63 -10.30
C PRO A 541 -7.80 -45.67 -10.23
N ASN A 542 -8.48 -44.57 -10.56
CA ASN A 542 -9.87 -44.32 -10.23
C ASN A 542 -10.79 -44.17 -11.45
N ASP A 543 -10.33 -44.18 -12.70
CA ASP A 543 -11.20 -44.00 -13.86
C ASP A 543 -11.71 -45.31 -14.51
N GLY A 544 -11.15 -46.45 -14.08
CA GLY A 544 -11.60 -47.78 -14.48
C GLY A 544 -11.19 -48.18 -15.90
N ASP A 545 -10.28 -47.44 -16.54
CA ASP A 545 -9.61 -47.86 -17.76
C ASP A 545 -8.11 -48.15 -17.52
N THR A 546 -7.26 -47.95 -18.53
CA THR A 546 -5.79 -48.17 -18.44
C THR A 546 -5.04 -47.07 -19.19
N LEU A 547 -5.74 -46.01 -19.56
CA LEU A 547 -5.29 -44.94 -20.42
C LEU A 547 -4.84 -43.77 -19.54
N PRO A 548 -3.76 -43.06 -19.90
CA PRO A 548 -3.31 -41.96 -19.07
C PRO A 548 -4.31 -40.80 -19.05
N ASP A 549 -4.82 -40.46 -17.88
CA ASP A 549 -5.66 -39.27 -17.61
C ASP A 549 -4.91 -38.23 -16.76
N THR A 550 -3.72 -38.60 -16.27
CA THR A 550 -2.96 -37.84 -15.28
C THR A 550 -1.55 -37.59 -15.78
N VAL A 551 -1.06 -36.36 -15.58
CA VAL A 551 0.34 -35.98 -15.77
C VAL A 551 1.00 -35.69 -14.44
N ARG A 552 2.24 -36.17 -14.29
CA ARG A 552 3.12 -35.86 -13.17
C ARG A 552 4.44 -35.33 -13.68
N ALA A 553 4.76 -34.11 -13.26
CA ALA A 553 6.10 -33.55 -13.36
C ALA A 553 6.89 -33.90 -12.09
N GLU A 554 8.04 -34.54 -12.25
CA GLU A 554 9.06 -34.70 -11.22
C GLU A 554 10.21 -33.73 -11.54
N PHE A 555 10.69 -32.98 -10.56
CA PHE A 555 11.74 -31.98 -10.75
C PHE A 555 12.50 -31.74 -9.45
N SER A 556 13.71 -31.22 -9.54
CA SER A 556 14.42 -30.61 -8.41
C SER A 556 14.46 -29.10 -8.61
N ILE A 557 14.72 -28.35 -7.54
CA ILE A 557 14.88 -26.90 -7.60
C ILE A 557 16.21 -26.57 -6.94
N ASP A 558 17.10 -25.97 -7.72
CA ASP A 558 18.30 -25.36 -7.18
C ASP A 558 17.98 -23.94 -6.73
N SER A 559 18.56 -23.49 -5.62
CA SER A 559 18.47 -22.10 -5.17
C SER A 559 19.74 -21.70 -4.44
N ILE A 560 20.17 -20.46 -4.66
CA ILE A 560 21.31 -19.85 -3.99
C ILE A 560 20.99 -19.37 -2.55
N LEU A 561 19.73 -19.41 -2.12
CA LEU A 561 19.30 -18.98 -0.79
C LEU A 561 19.14 -20.17 0.17
N PRO A 562 19.62 -20.07 1.42
CA PRO A 562 19.39 -21.11 2.41
C PRO A 562 17.92 -21.11 2.87
N SER A 563 17.25 -22.28 2.83
CA SER A 563 15.83 -22.41 3.19
C SER A 563 14.92 -21.52 2.35
N ASP A 564 15.23 -21.42 1.05
CA ASP A 564 14.48 -20.61 0.11
C ASP A 564 13.04 -21.10 0.00
N ARG A 565 12.09 -20.19 -0.18
CA ARG A 565 10.70 -20.56 -0.41
C ARG A 565 10.39 -20.27 -1.87
N VAL A 566 9.88 -21.26 -2.58
CA VAL A 566 9.59 -21.16 -4.00
C VAL A 566 8.18 -21.65 -4.27
N MET A 567 7.52 -21.03 -5.24
CA MET A 567 6.20 -21.40 -5.71
C MET A 567 6.34 -21.98 -7.11
N VAL A 568 5.80 -23.17 -7.32
CA VAL A 568 5.68 -23.75 -8.67
C VAL A 568 4.21 -23.74 -9.06
N ASN A 569 3.91 -23.05 -10.17
CA ASN A 569 2.61 -23.10 -10.82
C ASN A 569 2.71 -24.03 -12.04
N ALA A 570 2.03 -25.17 -11.95
CA ALA A 570 1.89 -26.11 -13.06
C ALA A 570 0.55 -25.85 -13.75
N THR A 571 0.57 -25.62 -15.06
CA THR A 571 -0.59 -25.30 -15.88
C THR A 571 -0.70 -26.32 -17.02
N LEU A 572 -1.79 -27.07 -17.06
CA LEU A 572 -2.13 -27.98 -18.15
C LEU A 572 -2.88 -27.20 -19.23
N ARG A 573 -2.48 -27.36 -20.49
CA ARG A 573 -3.06 -26.64 -21.64
C ARG A 573 -3.50 -27.60 -22.74
N ASP A 574 -4.69 -27.38 -23.28
CA ASP A 574 -5.23 -28.14 -24.42
C ASP A 574 -4.69 -27.58 -25.74
N GLN A 575 -3.99 -28.42 -26.50
CA GLN A 575 -3.43 -28.04 -27.80
C GLN A 575 -4.49 -27.92 -28.90
N ASN A 576 -5.68 -28.52 -28.70
CA ASN A 576 -6.79 -28.41 -29.65
C ASN A 576 -7.56 -27.09 -29.50
N ASP A 577 -7.52 -26.45 -28.33
CA ASP A 577 -8.17 -25.16 -28.05
C ASP A 577 -7.16 -24.00 -27.93
N ASN A 578 -6.24 -23.90 -28.89
CA ASN A 578 -5.21 -22.85 -28.97
C ASN A 578 -4.37 -22.69 -27.68
N GLY A 579 -4.14 -23.75 -26.92
CA GLY A 579 -3.37 -23.70 -25.67
C GLY A 579 -4.16 -23.13 -24.49
N ALA A 580 -5.49 -23.22 -24.52
CA ALA A 580 -6.37 -22.86 -23.40
C ALA A 580 -5.96 -23.62 -22.13
N VAL A 581 -5.96 -22.91 -20.99
CA VAL A 581 -5.65 -23.51 -19.69
C VAL A 581 -6.83 -24.35 -19.23
N VAL A 582 -6.62 -25.65 -19.08
CA VAL A 582 -7.67 -26.59 -18.67
C VAL A 582 -7.66 -26.87 -17.17
N ALA A 583 -6.46 -26.94 -16.60
CA ALA A 583 -6.25 -27.15 -15.17
C ALA A 583 -4.94 -26.49 -14.75
N TRP A 584 -4.85 -26.15 -13.47
CA TRP A 584 -3.62 -25.63 -12.90
C TRP A 584 -3.49 -26.05 -11.44
N LYS A 585 -2.26 -26.05 -10.94
CA LYS A 585 -1.93 -26.40 -9.56
C LYS A 585 -0.73 -25.61 -9.09
N VAL A 586 -0.89 -24.95 -7.94
CA VAL A 586 0.18 -24.23 -7.26
C VAL A 586 0.65 -25.04 -6.07
N VAL A 587 1.97 -25.23 -5.96
CA VAL A 587 2.60 -25.89 -4.81
C VAL A 587 3.77 -25.04 -4.33
N ASN A 588 3.85 -24.87 -3.00
CA ASN A 588 4.93 -24.15 -2.35
C ASN A 588 5.95 -25.12 -1.76
N TYR A 589 7.23 -24.88 -2.01
CA TYR A 589 8.35 -25.68 -1.50
C TYR A 589 9.26 -24.83 -0.61
N THR A 590 9.97 -25.49 0.30
CA THR A 590 11.07 -24.88 1.07
C THR A 590 12.37 -25.63 0.77
N ILE A 591 13.31 -24.95 0.13
CA ILE A 591 14.59 -25.46 -0.35
C ILE A 591 15.64 -25.32 0.76
N THR A 592 15.75 -26.33 1.61
CA THR A 592 16.52 -26.25 2.87
C THR A 592 18.04 -26.37 2.74
N THR A 593 18.57 -26.75 1.58
CA THR A 593 20.02 -26.86 1.35
C THR A 593 20.39 -26.47 -0.07
N LEU A 594 21.53 -25.78 -0.23
CA LEU A 594 22.12 -25.22 -1.47
C LEU A 594 22.41 -26.21 -2.62
N SER A 595 21.90 -27.45 -2.60
CA SER A 595 22.20 -28.47 -3.61
C SER A 595 21.36 -29.76 -3.47
N GLN A 596 20.13 -29.69 -2.94
CA GLN A 596 19.33 -30.92 -2.78
C GLN A 596 18.59 -31.26 -4.07
N SER A 597 19.12 -32.27 -4.77
CA SER A 597 18.47 -33.08 -5.80
C SER A 597 17.29 -33.91 -5.27
N ASN A 598 16.57 -33.42 -4.25
CA ASN A 598 15.39 -34.12 -3.75
C ASN A 598 14.27 -33.91 -4.78
N PRO A 599 13.74 -34.98 -5.37
CA PRO A 599 12.70 -34.85 -6.37
C PRO A 599 11.43 -34.34 -5.70
N HIS A 600 10.99 -33.17 -6.13
CA HIS A 600 9.64 -32.65 -5.96
C HIS A 600 8.76 -33.21 -7.06
N ASN A 601 7.45 -33.24 -6.83
CA ASN A 601 6.51 -33.57 -7.88
C ASN A 601 5.23 -32.75 -7.78
N ILE A 602 4.62 -32.56 -8.95
CA ILE A 602 3.28 -32.01 -9.10
C ILE A 602 2.51 -32.91 -10.06
N THR A 603 1.36 -33.37 -9.59
CA THR A 603 0.40 -34.16 -10.36
C THR A 603 -0.83 -33.33 -10.68
N ILE A 604 -1.27 -33.36 -11.95
CA ILE A 604 -2.52 -32.79 -12.46
C ILE A 604 -3.26 -33.88 -13.24
N THR A 605 -4.49 -34.16 -12.87
CA THR A 605 -5.44 -34.99 -13.64
C THR A 605 -6.29 -34.06 -14.50
N ILE A 606 -6.55 -34.44 -15.76
CA ILE A 606 -7.43 -33.69 -16.64
C ILE A 606 -8.84 -33.59 -16.02
N PRO A 607 -9.47 -32.41 -15.95
CA PRO A 607 -10.85 -32.30 -15.47
C PRO A 607 -11.84 -32.91 -16.48
N ASP A 608 -12.92 -33.53 -15.98
CA ASP A 608 -13.88 -34.30 -16.79
C ASP A 608 -14.55 -33.52 -17.92
N GLU A 609 -14.69 -32.20 -17.77
CA GLU A 609 -15.29 -31.36 -18.80
C GLU A 609 -14.43 -31.20 -20.06
N TYR A 610 -13.16 -31.61 -20.02
CA TYR A 610 -12.23 -31.53 -21.15
C TYR A 610 -12.16 -32.86 -21.91
N ALA A 611 -12.16 -32.75 -23.25
CA ALA A 611 -12.13 -33.92 -24.11
C ALA A 611 -10.77 -34.63 -24.05
N GLN A 612 -10.76 -35.93 -24.35
CA GLN A 612 -9.50 -36.61 -24.69
C GLN A 612 -8.78 -35.83 -25.81
N GLY A 613 -7.47 -35.68 -25.70
CA GLY A 613 -6.75 -34.77 -26.58
C GLY A 613 -5.26 -34.71 -26.31
N ASP A 614 -4.62 -33.80 -27.05
CA ASP A 614 -3.21 -33.49 -26.94
C ASP A 614 -3.04 -32.32 -25.97
N TYR A 615 -2.21 -32.50 -24.96
CA TYR A 615 -1.99 -31.56 -23.87
C TYR A 615 -0.51 -31.24 -23.71
N THR A 616 -0.23 -30.05 -23.17
CA THR A 616 1.11 -29.67 -22.70
C THR A 616 1.05 -29.24 -21.25
N LEU A 617 2.08 -29.56 -20.48
CA LEU A 617 2.28 -29.07 -19.13
C LEU A 617 3.30 -27.94 -19.12
N GLN A 618 2.88 -26.76 -18.68
CA GLN A 618 3.77 -25.63 -18.44
C GLN A 618 4.02 -25.48 -16.94
N LEU A 619 5.26 -25.58 -16.52
CA LEU A 619 5.73 -25.29 -15.17
C LEU A 619 6.31 -23.89 -15.14
N ARG A 620 5.86 -23.08 -14.18
CA ARG A 620 6.41 -21.76 -13.90
C ARG A 620 6.98 -21.76 -12.50
N LEU A 621 8.27 -21.48 -12.38
CA LEU A 621 8.97 -21.35 -11.10
C LEU A 621 9.00 -19.88 -10.73
N TYR A 622 8.31 -19.55 -9.65
CA TYR A 622 8.30 -18.24 -9.05
C TYR A 622 9.14 -18.30 -7.78
N ASN A 623 10.11 -17.42 -7.67
CA ASN A 623 10.76 -17.26 -6.40
C ASN A 623 9.88 -16.42 -5.46
N SER A 624 9.65 -16.93 -4.24
CA SER A 624 8.93 -16.19 -3.22
C SER A 624 9.92 -15.40 -2.34
N THR A 625 10.87 -14.68 -2.90
CA THR A 625 11.87 -13.94 -2.12
C THR A 625 11.24 -13.04 -1.06
N GLY A 626 10.00 -12.60 -1.25
CA GLY A 626 9.19 -11.89 -0.25
C GLY A 626 8.13 -12.69 0.54
N ARG A 627 8.06 -14.02 0.42
CA ARG A 627 6.93 -14.89 0.83
C ARG A 627 5.61 -14.62 0.13
N ILE A 628 5.65 -14.00 -1.04
CA ILE A 628 4.43 -13.74 -1.81
C ILE A 628 4.01 -15.06 -2.48
N ASN A 629 2.92 -15.66 -2.02
CA ASN A 629 2.33 -16.88 -2.63
C ASN A 629 1.26 -16.55 -3.69
N ILE A 630 1.28 -15.32 -4.22
CA ILE A 630 0.31 -14.84 -5.21
C ILE A 630 1.06 -14.28 -6.43
N THR A 631 0.55 -14.56 -7.62
CA THR A 631 0.92 -13.78 -8.82
C THR A 631 0.37 -12.37 -8.61
N VAL A 632 1.22 -11.36 -8.65
CA VAL A 632 0.81 -9.97 -8.42
C VAL A 632 0.81 -9.30 -9.77
N ASP A 633 -0.38 -9.12 -10.38
CA ASP A 633 -0.61 -8.51 -11.71
C ASP A 633 0.18 -7.20 -11.87
N SER A 634 1.44 -7.34 -12.26
CA SER A 634 2.47 -6.31 -12.29
C SER A 634 3.38 -6.61 -13.47
N ASP A 635 3.92 -5.56 -14.10
CA ASP A 635 4.80 -5.72 -15.26
C ASP A 635 6.09 -6.53 -14.95
N ASP A 636 6.37 -6.79 -13.67
CA ASP A 636 7.45 -7.65 -13.15
C ASP A 636 7.00 -9.11 -12.89
N ASP A 637 5.82 -9.54 -13.37
CA ASP A 637 5.26 -10.90 -13.23
C ASP A 637 6.00 -12.02 -13.99
N GLU A 638 7.19 -11.73 -14.53
CA GLU A 638 7.95 -12.75 -15.24
C GLU A 638 8.41 -13.83 -14.25
N PRO A 639 7.97 -15.10 -14.41
CA PRO A 639 8.49 -16.18 -13.60
C PRO A 639 10.00 -16.31 -13.83
N ASN A 640 10.74 -16.66 -12.78
CA ASN A 640 12.19 -16.85 -12.88
C ASN A 640 12.54 -17.88 -13.94
N GLU A 641 11.70 -18.91 -14.09
CA GLU A 641 11.85 -19.88 -15.15
C GLU A 641 10.52 -20.45 -15.62
N ILE A 642 10.44 -20.73 -16.93
CA ILE A 642 9.35 -21.47 -17.54
C ILE A 642 9.92 -22.73 -18.16
N ARG A 643 9.31 -23.88 -17.84
CA ARG A 643 9.54 -25.16 -18.52
C ARG A 643 8.23 -25.63 -19.11
N GLU A 644 8.28 -26.02 -20.37
CA GLU A 644 7.12 -26.55 -21.08
C GLU A 644 7.45 -27.94 -21.59
N SER A 645 6.50 -28.87 -21.42
CA SER A 645 6.62 -30.22 -21.92
C SER A 645 6.46 -30.28 -23.42
N ASP A 646 6.90 -31.38 -24.02
CA ASP A 646 6.35 -31.80 -25.31
C ASP A 646 4.85 -32.13 -25.15
N SER A 647 4.12 -32.16 -26.26
CA SER A 647 2.72 -32.57 -26.28
C SER A 647 2.57 -34.06 -25.90
N PHE A 648 1.58 -34.38 -25.06
CA PHE A 648 1.23 -35.75 -24.65
C PHE A 648 -0.29 -35.95 -24.65
N GLN A 649 -0.74 -37.18 -24.82
CA GLN A 649 -2.16 -37.50 -24.92
C GLN A 649 -2.75 -37.86 -23.54
N LEU A 650 -3.91 -37.29 -23.20
CA LEU A 650 -4.70 -37.64 -22.02
C LEU A 650 -6.13 -38.11 -22.41
N TYR A 651 -6.71 -39.01 -21.62
CA TYR A 651 -8.01 -39.67 -21.87
C TYR A 651 -8.98 -39.47 -20.70
N HIS A 652 -10.30 -39.39 -20.96
CA HIS A 652 -11.32 -39.30 -19.91
C HIS A 652 -12.76 -39.74 -20.33
N PRO A 653 -13.09 -41.04 -20.50
CA PRO A 653 -14.48 -41.46 -20.76
C PRO A 653 -15.03 -42.54 -19.83
N PHE A 654 -16.15 -42.25 -19.16
CA PHE A 654 -17.03 -43.27 -18.56
C PHE A 654 -17.72 -44.10 -19.66
N GLY A 655 -17.06 -45.16 -20.12
CA GLY A 655 -17.56 -46.04 -21.18
C GLY A 655 -16.46 -46.71 -22.00
N ASN A 656 -16.77 -47.03 -23.27
CA ASN A 656 -15.79 -47.51 -24.24
C ASN A 656 -15.68 -46.53 -25.43
N PRO A 657 -14.64 -45.69 -25.47
CA PRO A 657 -14.40 -44.73 -26.56
C PRO A 657 -13.75 -45.37 -27.80
N THR A 658 -13.53 -46.70 -27.81
CA THR A 658 -12.86 -47.39 -28.91
C THR A 658 -13.88 -47.77 -30.00
N PRO A 659 -13.68 -47.37 -31.27
CA PRO A 659 -14.51 -47.84 -32.38
C PRO A 659 -14.36 -49.34 -32.58
N GLY A 660 -15.46 -50.08 -32.46
CA GLY A 660 -15.46 -51.53 -32.65
C GLY A 660 -15.57 -51.93 -34.13
N ASP A 661 -15.17 -53.16 -34.45
CA ASP A 661 -15.21 -53.71 -35.81
C ASP A 661 -16.45 -54.56 -36.10
N LEU A 662 -17.17 -54.99 -35.06
CA LEU A 662 -18.40 -55.76 -35.16
C LEU A 662 -19.60 -54.88 -34.82
N TYR A 663 -20.80 -55.29 -35.22
CA TYR A 663 -21.99 -54.48 -35.01
C TYR A 663 -23.25 -55.31 -34.76
N SER A 664 -24.25 -54.69 -34.15
CA SER A 664 -25.57 -55.29 -33.91
C SER A 664 -26.69 -54.28 -34.09
N ASN A 665 -27.80 -54.75 -34.67
CA ASN A 665 -28.96 -53.91 -34.94
C ASN A 665 -29.65 -53.49 -33.62
N THR A 666 -29.94 -52.20 -33.46
CA THR A 666 -30.67 -51.58 -32.34
C THR A 666 -32.15 -51.33 -32.64
N GLU A 667 -32.64 -51.69 -33.83
CA GLU A 667 -34.06 -51.65 -34.20
C GLU A 667 -34.87 -52.57 -33.29
N ASP A 668 -35.78 -52.00 -32.51
CA ASP A 668 -36.61 -52.73 -31.54
C ASP A 668 -35.79 -53.60 -30.56
N VAL A 669 -34.51 -53.22 -30.35
CA VAL A 669 -33.61 -53.87 -29.39
C VAL A 669 -32.75 -52.84 -28.68
N ILE A 670 -32.91 -52.72 -27.38
CA ILE A 670 -32.02 -51.92 -26.52
C ILE A 670 -30.71 -52.68 -26.39
N ARG A 671 -29.58 -52.10 -26.77
CA ARG A 671 -28.26 -52.75 -26.71
C ARG A 671 -27.19 -51.85 -26.11
N GLY A 672 -26.28 -52.44 -25.35
CA GLY A 672 -25.10 -51.74 -24.89
C GLY A 672 -24.29 -52.56 -23.89
N SER A 673 -23.43 -51.89 -23.14
CA SER A 673 -22.52 -52.52 -22.17
C SER A 673 -22.61 -51.82 -20.83
N TYR A 674 -22.23 -52.53 -19.77
CA TYR A 674 -22.10 -51.90 -18.46
C TYR A 674 -20.67 -51.45 -18.15
N PHE A 675 -20.58 -50.34 -17.42
CA PHE A 675 -19.38 -49.63 -17.01
C PHE A 675 -19.60 -49.17 -15.55
N THR A 676 -18.52 -48.94 -14.81
CA THR A 676 -18.59 -48.37 -13.45
C THR A 676 -18.41 -46.87 -13.55
N ALA A 677 -19.34 -46.08 -13.01
CA ALA A 677 -19.10 -44.66 -12.77
C ALA A 677 -18.30 -44.57 -11.49
N ASN A 678 -17.11 -43.96 -11.54
CA ASN A 678 -16.17 -43.99 -10.42
C ASN A 678 -16.15 -42.70 -9.61
N GLU A 679 -17.10 -41.80 -9.86
CA GLU A 679 -17.32 -40.60 -9.07
C GLU A 679 -18.79 -40.15 -9.16
N TYR A 680 -19.18 -39.25 -8.28
CA TYR A 680 -20.51 -38.64 -8.31
C TYR A 680 -20.59 -37.62 -9.44
N GLY A 681 -21.69 -37.59 -10.19
CA GLY A 681 -21.83 -36.58 -11.24
C GLY A 681 -23.16 -36.58 -11.96
N THR A 682 -23.29 -35.68 -12.93
CA THR A 682 -24.47 -35.57 -13.79
C THR A 682 -24.12 -35.88 -15.23
N ALA A 683 -24.77 -36.90 -15.81
CA ALA A 683 -24.58 -37.29 -17.20
C ALA A 683 -25.09 -36.20 -18.16
N ARG A 684 -24.25 -35.73 -19.08
CA ARG A 684 -24.57 -34.65 -20.03
C ARG A 684 -24.94 -35.19 -21.40
N ASN A 685 -24.21 -36.19 -21.87
CA ASN A 685 -24.48 -36.85 -23.14
C ASN A 685 -23.98 -38.30 -23.12
N ILE A 686 -24.46 -39.08 -24.07
CA ILE A 686 -23.86 -40.36 -24.46
C ILE A 686 -23.36 -40.22 -25.90
N THR A 687 -22.14 -40.64 -26.17
CA THR A 687 -21.60 -40.74 -27.52
C THR A 687 -21.49 -42.21 -27.91
N ALA A 688 -22.09 -42.58 -29.05
CA ALA A 688 -22.14 -43.97 -29.53
C ALA A 688 -21.62 -44.08 -30.97
N TYR A 689 -20.81 -45.10 -31.25
CA TYR A 689 -20.31 -45.38 -32.59
C TYR A 689 -21.34 -46.23 -33.34
N VAL A 690 -22.10 -45.57 -34.21
CA VAL A 690 -23.28 -46.15 -34.86
C VAL A 690 -23.20 -46.05 -36.37
N HIS A 691 -23.96 -46.89 -37.07
CA HIS A 691 -24.21 -46.76 -38.50
C HIS A 691 -25.70 -46.87 -38.76
N CYS A 692 -26.31 -45.76 -39.12
CA CYS A 692 -27.71 -45.64 -39.49
C CYS A 692 -27.79 -45.22 -40.97
N GLY A 693 -27.54 -46.13 -41.93
CA GLY A 693 -27.61 -45.78 -43.35
C GLY A 693 -27.25 -46.86 -44.37
N ASN A 694 -28.25 -47.50 -45.00
CA ASN A 694 -28.07 -48.05 -46.36
C ASN A 694 -29.36 -48.31 -47.14
N VAL A 695 -30.45 -47.60 -46.83
CA VAL A 695 -31.68 -47.66 -47.63
C VAL A 695 -31.84 -46.37 -48.42
N SER A 696 -31.85 -46.51 -49.74
CA SER A 696 -32.03 -45.46 -50.73
C SER A 696 -33.41 -44.77 -50.62
N GLY A 697 -33.54 -43.83 -49.68
CA GLY A 697 -34.72 -42.98 -49.44
C GLY A 697 -34.89 -42.69 -47.94
N PRO A 698 -35.51 -41.57 -47.51
CA PRO A 698 -35.49 -41.17 -46.10
C PRO A 698 -36.64 -41.81 -45.32
N PRO A 699 -36.37 -42.75 -44.41
CA PRO A 699 -36.93 -42.67 -43.08
C PRO A 699 -35.93 -41.89 -42.21
N SER A 700 -36.40 -40.83 -41.54
CA SER A 700 -35.78 -40.42 -40.29
C SER A 700 -35.69 -41.68 -39.43
N ILE A 701 -34.49 -42.01 -38.92
CA ILE A 701 -34.32 -43.12 -37.98
C ILE A 701 -34.28 -42.45 -36.62
N HIS A 702 -35.38 -42.52 -35.88
CA HIS A 702 -35.38 -42.09 -34.48
C HIS A 702 -34.55 -43.06 -33.63
N SER A 703 -33.63 -42.50 -32.83
CA SER A 703 -32.82 -43.26 -31.89
C SER A 703 -32.52 -42.47 -30.62
N VAL A 704 -32.34 -43.21 -29.52
CA VAL A 704 -32.02 -42.67 -28.20
C VAL A 704 -30.93 -43.49 -27.53
N CYS A 705 -30.18 -42.85 -26.65
CA CYS A 705 -29.35 -43.51 -25.67
C CYS A 705 -29.96 -43.41 -24.26
N MET A 706 -29.64 -44.38 -23.40
CA MET A 706 -30.15 -44.46 -22.04
C MET A 706 -29.08 -44.95 -21.07
N ILE A 707 -29.26 -44.62 -19.79
CA ILE A 707 -28.45 -45.09 -18.67
C ILE A 707 -29.35 -45.91 -17.75
N TYR A 708 -28.99 -47.16 -17.50
CA TYR A 708 -29.66 -48.02 -16.53
C TYR A 708 -28.72 -48.35 -15.39
N ARG A 709 -29.17 -48.26 -14.13
CA ARG A 709 -28.36 -48.76 -13.02
C ARG A 709 -28.39 -50.28 -13.01
N LYS A 710 -27.22 -50.92 -13.01
CA LYS A 710 -27.10 -52.37 -13.20
C LYS A 710 -27.66 -53.18 -12.03
N SER A 711 -27.61 -52.64 -10.81
CA SER A 711 -28.01 -53.35 -9.59
C SER A 711 -29.51 -53.62 -9.50
N ASP A 712 -30.35 -52.71 -10.01
CA ASP A 712 -31.81 -52.79 -9.96
C ASP A 712 -32.50 -52.63 -11.32
N ASN A 713 -31.72 -52.48 -12.39
CA ASN A 713 -32.18 -52.24 -13.76
C ASN A 713 -33.06 -51.00 -13.90
N LYS A 714 -32.96 -50.04 -12.97
CA LYS A 714 -33.75 -48.81 -13.01
C LYS A 714 -33.21 -47.87 -14.10
N LEU A 715 -34.10 -47.24 -14.85
CA LEU A 715 -33.74 -46.18 -15.79
C LEU A 715 -33.32 -44.93 -15.00
N ILE A 716 -32.11 -44.45 -15.28
CA ILE A 716 -31.51 -43.28 -14.64
C ILE A 716 -31.67 -42.06 -15.54
N GLY A 717 -31.51 -42.26 -16.85
CA GLY A 717 -31.61 -41.19 -17.84
C GLY A 717 -31.96 -41.71 -19.22
N ARG A 718 -32.67 -40.87 -19.99
CA ARG A 718 -32.92 -41.05 -21.42
C ARG A 718 -32.53 -39.77 -22.13
N THR A 719 -31.75 -39.88 -23.20
CA THR A 719 -31.38 -38.72 -24.02
C THR A 719 -32.57 -38.20 -24.82
N GLU A 720 -32.39 -37.06 -25.45
CA GLU A 720 -33.30 -36.60 -26.50
C GLU A 720 -33.39 -37.62 -27.65
N ASP A 721 -34.54 -37.60 -28.33
CA ASP A 721 -34.76 -38.42 -29.52
C ASP A 721 -34.07 -37.78 -30.72
N THR A 722 -33.05 -38.46 -31.23
CA THR A 722 -32.19 -37.95 -32.31
C THR A 722 -32.44 -38.70 -33.60
N ASN A 723 -32.21 -38.02 -34.73
CA ASN A 723 -32.18 -38.64 -36.05
C ASN A 723 -30.71 -38.72 -36.52
N PRO A 724 -29.91 -39.70 -36.05
CA PRO A 724 -28.50 -39.85 -36.41
C PRO A 724 -28.34 -39.97 -37.92
N VAL A 725 -27.50 -39.10 -38.50
CA VAL A 725 -27.12 -39.17 -39.91
C VAL A 725 -25.67 -39.60 -40.00
N THR A 726 -25.45 -40.89 -40.17
CA THR A 726 -24.11 -41.43 -40.48
C THR A 726 -24.01 -41.62 -42.00
N GLY A 727 -22.84 -41.35 -42.58
CA GLY A 727 -22.62 -41.51 -44.03
C GLY A 727 -22.63 -42.97 -44.49
N ALA A 728 -21.84 -43.30 -45.51
CA ALA A 728 -21.67 -44.68 -45.99
C ALA A 728 -20.84 -45.58 -45.05
N SER A 729 -20.53 -45.10 -43.85
CA SER A 729 -19.66 -45.73 -42.86
C SER A 729 -20.14 -45.32 -41.46
N PRO A 730 -19.87 -46.14 -40.43
CA PRO A 730 -20.15 -45.76 -39.05
C PRO A 730 -19.46 -44.46 -38.65
N ASP A 731 -20.08 -43.74 -37.71
CA ASP A 731 -19.54 -42.51 -37.14
C ASP A 731 -19.95 -42.38 -35.66
N TRP A 732 -19.25 -41.54 -34.91
CA TRP A 732 -19.61 -41.20 -33.53
C TRP A 732 -20.77 -40.20 -33.53
N VAL A 733 -21.85 -40.54 -32.84
CA VAL A 733 -23.02 -39.67 -32.68
C VAL A 733 -23.21 -39.34 -31.21
N VAL A 734 -23.40 -38.05 -30.92
CA VAL A 734 -23.66 -37.52 -29.58
C VAL A 734 -25.17 -37.41 -29.34
N TYR A 735 -25.60 -37.95 -28.20
CA TYR A 735 -26.97 -37.97 -27.72
C TYR A 735 -27.07 -37.19 -26.40
N ASN A 736 -27.71 -36.02 -26.39
CA ASN A 736 -27.73 -35.16 -25.19
C ASN A 736 -28.85 -35.53 -24.23
N PHE A 737 -28.59 -35.41 -22.92
CA PHE A 737 -29.66 -35.41 -21.91
C PHE A 737 -30.30 -34.02 -21.80
N THR A 738 -31.60 -33.99 -21.53
CA THR A 738 -32.35 -32.77 -21.19
C THR A 738 -32.53 -32.67 -19.68
N GLU A 739 -32.59 -31.46 -19.13
CA GLU A 739 -32.81 -31.27 -17.69
C GLU A 739 -34.12 -31.91 -17.18
N PRO A 740 -34.10 -32.54 -15.99
CA PRO A 740 -32.96 -32.72 -15.10
C PRO A 740 -31.96 -33.77 -15.61
N TYR A 741 -30.67 -33.48 -15.48
CA TYR A 741 -29.60 -34.40 -15.90
C TYR A 741 -29.58 -35.66 -15.02
N PRO A 742 -29.31 -36.86 -15.61
CA PRO A 742 -29.22 -38.09 -14.84
C PRO A 742 -28.06 -38.05 -13.84
N VAL A 743 -28.33 -38.37 -12.57
CA VAL A 743 -27.32 -38.43 -11.52
C VAL A 743 -26.65 -39.80 -11.50
N LEU A 744 -25.32 -39.80 -11.52
CA LEU A 744 -24.44 -40.95 -11.37
C LEU A 744 -23.86 -40.96 -9.96
N GLU A 745 -23.84 -42.13 -9.35
CA GLU A 745 -23.27 -42.41 -8.04
C GLU A 745 -21.87 -43.00 -8.24
N GLU A 746 -20.92 -42.57 -7.41
CA GLU A 746 -19.58 -43.17 -7.32
C GLU A 746 -19.67 -44.69 -7.07
N ASP A 747 -18.69 -45.43 -7.61
CA ASP A 747 -18.56 -46.89 -7.53
C ASP A 747 -19.80 -47.67 -7.99
N THR A 748 -20.64 -47.08 -8.85
CA THR A 748 -21.90 -47.70 -9.28
C THR A 748 -21.82 -48.16 -10.73
N GLU A 749 -22.16 -49.42 -10.97
CA GLU A 749 -22.24 -49.96 -12.32
C GLU A 749 -23.53 -49.49 -13.02
N TYR A 750 -23.38 -48.86 -14.20
CA TYR A 750 -24.47 -48.51 -15.10
C TYR A 750 -24.30 -49.18 -16.46
N VAL A 751 -25.43 -49.45 -17.12
CA VAL A 751 -25.51 -49.93 -18.49
C VAL A 751 -25.79 -48.74 -19.40
N LEU A 752 -24.83 -48.39 -20.26
CA LEU A 752 -25.00 -47.41 -21.32
C LEU A 752 -25.54 -48.13 -22.54
N VAL A 753 -26.67 -47.69 -23.10
CA VAL A 753 -27.34 -48.37 -24.21
C VAL A 753 -27.81 -47.43 -25.30
N CYS A 754 -27.96 -47.96 -26.52
CA CYS A 754 -28.59 -47.32 -27.68
C CYS A 754 -29.82 -48.15 -28.14
N TRP A 755 -30.83 -47.48 -28.67
CA TRP A 755 -32.09 -48.05 -29.14
C TRP A 755 -32.64 -47.25 -30.31
N SER A 756 -33.18 -47.90 -31.36
CA SER A 756 -33.69 -47.22 -32.55
C SER A 756 -35.01 -47.80 -33.06
N GLU A 757 -35.77 -47.01 -33.81
CA GLU A 757 -37.06 -47.41 -34.41
C GLU A 757 -36.93 -48.19 -35.72
N ALA A 758 -35.76 -48.08 -36.36
CA ALA A 758 -35.43 -48.64 -37.66
C ALA A 758 -33.97 -49.12 -37.63
N PRO A 759 -33.50 -49.86 -38.65
CA PRO A 759 -32.15 -50.42 -38.64
C PRO A 759 -31.06 -49.37 -38.41
N CYS A 760 -30.50 -49.38 -37.20
CA CYS A 760 -29.25 -48.71 -36.89
C CYS A 760 -28.34 -49.71 -36.17
N TYR A 761 -27.04 -49.64 -36.43
CA TYR A 761 -26.10 -50.64 -35.95
C TYR A 761 -25.15 -50.01 -34.93
N LEU A 762 -25.20 -50.48 -33.68
CA LEU A 762 -24.23 -50.11 -32.64
C LEU A 762 -23.03 -51.05 -32.72
N TYR A 763 -21.84 -50.45 -32.82
CA TYR A 763 -20.59 -51.20 -32.97
C TYR A 763 -20.03 -51.65 -31.63
N TYR A 764 -19.25 -52.73 -31.64
CA TYR A 764 -18.65 -53.34 -30.47
C TYR A 764 -17.42 -54.18 -30.82
N ASP A 765 -16.64 -54.50 -29.78
CA ASP A 765 -15.60 -55.52 -29.83
C ASP A 765 -16.01 -56.76 -29.04
N HIS A 766 -15.57 -57.93 -29.51
CA HIS A 766 -15.86 -59.20 -28.83
C HIS A 766 -14.78 -59.49 -27.78
N MET A 767 -15.15 -59.44 -26.50
CA MET A 767 -14.23 -59.73 -25.40
C MET A 767 -14.16 -61.24 -25.13
N VAL A 768 -12.96 -61.80 -25.06
CA VAL A 768 -12.77 -63.26 -24.91
C VAL A 768 -13.13 -63.78 -23.51
N CYS A 769 -13.23 -62.90 -22.50
CA CYS A 769 -13.37 -63.31 -21.09
C CYS A 769 -14.25 -62.44 -20.20
N MET A 770 -14.99 -61.45 -20.73
CA MET A 770 -15.84 -60.56 -19.94
C MET A 770 -17.21 -60.40 -20.57
N SER A 771 -18.25 -60.93 -19.92
CA SER A 771 -19.63 -60.81 -20.37
C SER A 771 -20.22 -59.46 -19.94
N ARG A 772 -19.88 -58.38 -20.66
CA ARG A 772 -20.33 -57.00 -20.35
C ARG A 772 -21.54 -56.53 -21.16
N GLY A 773 -21.86 -57.19 -22.26
CA GLY A 773 -22.91 -56.77 -23.17
C GLY A 773 -24.30 -57.19 -22.72
N ARG A 774 -25.24 -56.26 -22.81
CA ARG A 774 -26.65 -56.40 -22.41
C ARG A 774 -27.54 -56.11 -23.61
N HIS A 775 -28.68 -56.80 -23.68
CA HIS A 775 -29.72 -56.47 -24.65
C HIS A 775 -31.12 -56.82 -24.14
N ASN A 776 -32.13 -56.17 -24.71
CA ASN A 776 -33.54 -56.47 -24.49
C ASN A 776 -34.32 -56.22 -25.79
N HIS A 777 -35.10 -57.20 -26.23
CA HIS A 777 -36.00 -57.04 -27.38
C HIS A 777 -37.30 -56.34 -26.95
N THR A 778 -37.44 -55.05 -27.29
CA THR A 778 -38.63 -54.23 -27.03
C THR A 778 -38.83 -53.26 -28.18
N VAL A 779 -40.08 -53.14 -28.64
CA VAL A 779 -40.49 -52.24 -29.72
C VAL A 779 -40.22 -50.78 -29.36
N TYR A 780 -39.58 -50.04 -30.25
CA TYR A 780 -39.21 -48.63 -30.05
C TYR A 780 -40.39 -47.76 -29.59
N GLY A 781 -40.16 -46.96 -28.55
CA GLY A 781 -41.18 -46.12 -27.92
C GLY A 781 -40.78 -45.70 -26.51
N SER A 782 -41.64 -45.98 -25.53
CA SER A 782 -41.35 -45.70 -24.13
C SER A 782 -40.31 -46.68 -23.57
N PRO A 783 -39.19 -46.22 -23.01
CA PRO A 783 -38.21 -47.11 -22.39
C PRO A 783 -38.82 -47.94 -21.25
N PRO A 784 -38.47 -49.23 -21.12
CA PRO A 784 -38.84 -50.02 -19.95
C PRO A 784 -38.09 -49.49 -18.71
N ASP A 785 -38.80 -49.36 -17.58
CA ASP A 785 -38.23 -48.99 -16.28
C ASP A 785 -38.99 -49.70 -15.14
N PRO A 786 -38.38 -50.66 -14.42
CA PRO A 786 -37.04 -51.20 -14.67
C PRO A 786 -37.01 -52.08 -15.94
N ILE A 787 -35.84 -52.20 -16.57
CA ILE A 787 -35.63 -53.08 -17.73
C ILE A 787 -35.42 -54.55 -17.30
N VAL A 788 -35.87 -55.49 -18.14
CA VAL A 788 -35.60 -56.93 -17.96
C VAL A 788 -34.65 -57.39 -19.06
N TRP A 789 -33.37 -57.59 -18.74
CA TRP A 789 -32.38 -58.00 -19.73
C TRP A 789 -32.60 -59.44 -20.22
N ASP A 790 -32.40 -59.66 -21.52
CA ASP A 790 -32.34 -60.99 -22.09
C ASP A 790 -31.06 -61.68 -21.59
N VAL A 791 -31.22 -62.82 -20.91
CA VAL A 791 -30.11 -63.59 -20.33
C VAL A 791 -29.63 -64.69 -21.30
N PRO A 792 -28.32 -65.02 -21.29
CA PRO A 792 -27.24 -64.44 -20.46
C PRO A 792 -26.60 -63.18 -21.06
N ASP A 793 -25.86 -62.44 -20.24
CA ASP A 793 -24.93 -61.39 -20.69
C ASP A 793 -24.04 -61.94 -21.80
N ASN A 794 -23.79 -61.12 -22.83
CA ASN A 794 -22.92 -61.49 -23.93
C ASN A 794 -21.56 -60.81 -23.81
N ASN A 795 -20.62 -61.26 -24.64
CA ASN A 795 -19.23 -60.82 -24.62
C ASN A 795 -18.98 -59.54 -25.43
N ASN A 796 -20.02 -58.78 -25.78
CA ASN A 796 -19.86 -57.58 -26.59
C ASN A 796 -19.57 -56.38 -25.69
N LEU A 797 -18.46 -55.68 -25.96
CA LEU A 797 -18.15 -54.37 -25.39
C LEU A 797 -18.49 -53.31 -26.43
N TYR A 798 -19.67 -52.71 -26.31
CA TYR A 798 -20.15 -51.72 -27.28
C TYR A 798 -19.35 -50.43 -27.20
N SER A 799 -19.12 -49.81 -28.35
CA SER A 799 -18.44 -48.52 -28.53
C SER A 799 -19.39 -47.38 -28.16
N ILE A 800 -19.53 -47.17 -26.85
CA ILE A 800 -20.46 -46.22 -26.25
C ILE A 800 -19.87 -45.68 -24.96
N TYR A 801 -19.87 -44.37 -24.78
CA TYR A 801 -19.40 -43.71 -23.56
C TYR A 801 -20.24 -42.50 -23.19
N CYS A 802 -20.18 -42.11 -21.92
CA CYS A 802 -20.95 -41.03 -21.34
C CYS A 802 -20.02 -39.87 -20.98
N GLY A 803 -20.31 -38.68 -21.48
CA GLY A 803 -19.76 -37.44 -20.93
C GLY A 803 -20.59 -37.02 -19.73
N TYR A 804 -19.98 -36.87 -18.56
CA TYR A 804 -20.65 -36.44 -17.32
C TYR A 804 -19.83 -35.34 -16.65
N ARG A 805 -20.46 -34.60 -15.74
CA ARG A 805 -19.83 -33.54 -14.94
C ARG A 805 -19.78 -33.98 -13.49
N ASN A 806 -18.61 -34.07 -12.87
CA ASN A 806 -18.50 -34.34 -11.44
C ASN A 806 -19.23 -33.27 -10.61
N ASP A 807 -19.86 -33.71 -9.53
CA ASP A 807 -20.39 -32.81 -8.51
C ASP A 807 -19.24 -32.33 -7.61
N THR A 808 -18.60 -31.25 -8.04
CA THR A 808 -17.51 -30.61 -7.27
C THR A 808 -18.02 -29.72 -6.14
N ASN A 809 -19.34 -29.59 -5.96
CA ASN A 809 -19.93 -28.74 -4.94
C ASN A 809 -20.18 -29.59 -3.68
N PRO A 810 -19.30 -29.53 -2.67
CA PRO A 810 -19.53 -30.29 -1.45
C PRO A 810 -20.86 -29.85 -0.81
N PRO A 811 -21.61 -30.79 -0.19
CA PRO A 811 -22.80 -30.43 0.56
C PRO A 811 -22.44 -29.38 1.61
N TRP A 812 -23.02 -28.19 1.49
CA TRP A 812 -22.82 -27.11 2.44
C TRP A 812 -23.88 -27.13 3.55
N ILE A 813 -23.39 -26.91 4.77
CA ILE A 813 -24.21 -26.92 5.97
C ILE A 813 -24.86 -25.55 6.13
N THR A 814 -26.18 -25.55 6.27
CA THR A 814 -27.01 -24.40 6.65
C THR A 814 -27.61 -24.65 8.03
N ASN A 815 -28.01 -23.59 8.73
CA ASN A 815 -28.69 -23.67 10.04
C ASN A 815 -28.03 -24.62 11.07
N VAL A 816 -26.75 -24.39 11.40
CA VAL A 816 -26.14 -25.05 12.57
C VAL A 816 -26.83 -24.52 13.83
N THR A 817 -27.49 -25.38 14.60
CA THR A 817 -28.42 -24.93 15.65
C THR A 817 -27.75 -24.29 16.88
N GLU A 818 -26.45 -24.49 17.13
CA GLU A 818 -25.67 -23.75 18.13
C GLU A 818 -24.16 -23.80 17.84
N ASP A 819 -23.42 -22.74 18.20
CA ASP A 819 -21.96 -22.73 18.27
C ASP A 819 -21.48 -23.49 19.53
N PRO A 820 -20.52 -24.41 19.44
CA PRO A 820 -19.96 -25.05 20.63
C PRO A 820 -19.26 -24.00 21.51
N HIS A 821 -19.74 -23.87 22.74
CA HIS A 821 -19.20 -22.93 23.73
C HIS A 821 -17.67 -23.04 23.86
N ILE A 822 -16.99 -21.90 23.73
CA ILE A 822 -15.54 -21.76 23.90
C ILE A 822 -15.18 -22.12 25.36
N VAL A 823 -14.56 -23.29 25.51
CA VAL A 823 -13.89 -23.84 26.72
C VAL A 823 -14.80 -24.36 27.85
N GLY A 824 -14.95 -25.69 27.89
CA GLY A 824 -15.39 -26.42 29.09
C GLY A 824 -15.45 -27.93 28.85
N PHE A 825 -14.46 -28.70 29.33
CA PHE A 825 -14.49 -30.17 29.26
C PHE A 825 -15.64 -30.74 30.10
N GLY A 826 -16.54 -31.53 29.49
CA GLY A 826 -17.42 -32.47 30.20
C GLY A 826 -18.90 -32.54 29.82
N GLY A 827 -19.38 -31.83 28.80
CA GLY A 827 -20.79 -31.91 28.34
C GLY A 827 -20.96 -32.57 26.98
N ASN A 828 -22.04 -33.33 26.80
CA ASN A 828 -22.50 -33.76 25.46
C ASN A 828 -23.28 -32.60 24.83
N VAL A 829 -22.79 -32.05 23.72
CA VAL A 829 -23.54 -31.11 22.88
C VAL A 829 -24.09 -31.87 21.69
N THR A 830 -25.38 -31.72 21.41
CA THR A 830 -26.01 -32.21 20.19
C THR A 830 -26.13 -31.05 19.22
N ILE A 831 -25.33 -31.08 18.15
CA ILE A 831 -25.42 -30.11 17.05
C ILE A 831 -26.39 -30.68 16.01
N THR A 832 -27.36 -29.87 15.60
CA THR A 832 -28.23 -30.15 14.46
C THR A 832 -27.84 -29.21 13.32
N ALA A 833 -27.79 -29.72 12.10
CA ALA A 833 -27.37 -28.99 10.90
C ALA A 833 -28.28 -29.41 9.74
N ASP A 834 -28.73 -28.44 8.95
CA ASP A 834 -29.43 -28.69 7.69
C ASP A 834 -28.38 -28.80 6.58
N VAL A 835 -28.24 -29.98 5.98
CA VAL A 835 -27.34 -30.16 4.84
C VAL A 835 -28.13 -29.91 3.56
N ILE A 836 -27.72 -28.92 2.76
CA ILE A 836 -28.27 -28.71 1.43
C ILE A 836 -27.26 -29.26 0.43
N ASP A 837 -27.74 -30.05 -0.51
CA ASP A 837 -26.97 -30.52 -1.65
C ASP A 837 -27.86 -30.32 -2.87
N ASN A 838 -27.43 -29.44 -3.76
CA ASN A 838 -28.23 -28.99 -4.89
C ASN A 838 -28.06 -29.92 -6.12
N GLU A 839 -27.13 -30.87 -6.09
CA GLU A 839 -26.72 -31.65 -7.27
C GLU A 839 -26.83 -33.16 -7.02
N SER A 840 -25.92 -33.78 -6.24
CA SER A 840 -25.87 -35.24 -6.04
C SER A 840 -26.79 -35.77 -4.93
N GLY A 841 -27.19 -34.89 -4.00
CA GLY A 841 -28.05 -35.20 -2.87
C GLY A 841 -27.31 -35.78 -1.66
N VAL A 842 -27.74 -35.35 -0.46
CA VAL A 842 -27.10 -35.73 0.81
C VAL A 842 -27.23 -37.24 1.07
N LYS A 843 -26.10 -37.96 1.04
CA LYS A 843 -26.03 -39.37 1.45
C LYS A 843 -26.40 -39.47 2.94
N LYS A 844 -27.34 -40.36 3.25
CA LYS A 844 -27.87 -40.57 4.61
C LYS A 844 -27.09 -41.61 5.39
#